data_AF-J3PBL8-F1
#
_entry.id   AF-J3PBL8-F1
#
_cell.length_a   1.000
_cell.length_b   1.000
_cell.length_c   1.000
_cell.angle_alpha   90.00
_cell.angle_beta   90.00
_cell.angle_gamma   90.00
#
_symmetry.space_group_name_H-M   'P 1'
#
loop_
_entity.id
_entity.type
_entity.pdbx_description
1 polymer ?
#
loop_
_entity_poly.entity_id
_entity_poly.type
_entity_poly.pdbx_seq_one_letter_code
_entity_poly.pdbx_strand_id
1 'polypeptide(L)'
;MQMSSTPVASAAHEGVRGVSPFSDATIAFAVDVSGSTFGPALAAEKRFIRYVSDMLSPRSRALSRILPWDDKAYATLDLASVDQLEDAGGTDPGAILADPRHKAVLRESSLWFLMTDGLIYKDLRVKFAQDVASNGVHGTSCVVVIFGDPGKGPAACDISVGISVFAVAPDCAFLFCNETNGDLRILQTKGAFNVLLKGMPHPVFDASSRWDSLPQMSLASLAAVQIPTPHRLRPDQIALQDSLVISMEDLFGNRLSPEQVSTVLDNNDNLHTIIMTSGTRDQQERFQSWIQEQTIEPDEPLFKPRPDREGKAQSLFRELGDIVRRGQGSAVPDALRARLRKAHHANMESFIRDVDKKARKVNERNMLISSAESSVATPVCNSDFLSSPTEVITRSPTEVATRSQPITLEAAASPPSTPDRVGQLRRMLQSWGSRRQKPLPKGQGDEALPKGQGDEDLPEKHEDEPIWGSWNADISDRSLLGLLYTSGFHATGGSFRGTCPLCHASDMTMAWLFRVPVPGGELTPRSSISSPTPNFPSQGSCVRLSFPLAMGLWPETAGVLTVPPPAPTAAAGKCRAVAPSAHQMAPPALVCEPCSVFFARGGASEHGVAAALPLVRYKHNRDAVDRTLRVVFEDRFSDAHLPEVFLSVLLMAASSLASPSPSAGDGAGSHRLSTAVDIGTGAAATREQSMFRAAVEWTARDLLKTALTVHELSESFCRKGEVPARECVLGSVLVDAFVDPAFLSGSFGTEGKPLLQYPLAGFVVILQAAAIAGVEPQWRQQVALQRLLVLLCERALETLAGEQVLQDVLGASQVGGPVTISSLQSTRLLGVQNYNLMRKAEEFRILDDPSLTWVTREITAFLQGLLRTMLAGPRLSAWDTFLKARSGGEETHMDGTR
;
A
#
# COMPACT_ATOMS: atom_id res chain seq x y z
N MET A 1 14.25 0.42 65.72
CA MET A 1 12.96 -0.09 65.25
C MET A 1 13.20 -0.79 63.92
N GLN A 2 12.86 -2.08 63.79
CA GLN A 2 12.84 -2.76 62.49
C GLN A 2 11.46 -2.57 61.88
N MET A 3 11.40 -2.27 60.58
CA MET A 3 10.16 -2.41 59.81
C MET A 3 10.24 -3.69 58.98
N SER A 4 9.24 -4.56 59.12
CA SER A 4 9.17 -5.85 58.44
C SER A 4 8.58 -5.68 57.04
N SER A 5 9.42 -5.78 56.00
CA SER A 5 8.97 -5.89 54.63
C SER A 5 8.42 -7.30 54.36
N THR A 6 7.10 -7.47 54.43
CA THR A 6 6.42 -8.69 53.96
C THR A 6 6.42 -8.71 52.43
N PRO A 7 6.97 -9.76 51.78
CA PRO A 7 6.90 -9.87 50.33
C PRO A 7 5.46 -10.24 49.89
N VAL A 8 4.96 -9.57 48.87
CA VAL A 8 3.72 -9.98 48.19
C VAL A 8 4.05 -11.19 47.32
N ALA A 9 3.68 -12.38 47.78
CA ALA A 9 3.88 -13.60 47.03
C ALA A 9 2.93 -13.64 45.82
N SER A 10 3.48 -13.84 44.62
CA SER A 10 2.68 -14.14 43.42
C SER A 10 2.08 -15.53 43.57
N ALA A 11 0.79 -15.59 43.87
CA ALA A 11 0.02 -16.83 44.00
C ALA A 11 -0.83 -17.03 42.75
N ALA A 12 -0.22 -17.62 41.70
CA ALA A 12 -0.95 -18.13 40.55
C ALA A 12 -1.75 -19.39 40.96
N HIS A 13 -2.88 -19.18 41.63
CA HIS A 13 -3.83 -20.24 41.94
C HIS A 13 -4.64 -20.57 40.68
N GLU A 14 -4.31 -21.67 40.02
CA GLU A 14 -5.22 -22.36 39.09
C GLU A 14 -6.41 -22.93 39.89
N GLY A 15 -7.35 -22.05 40.24
CA GLY A 15 -8.62 -22.43 40.82
C GLY A 15 -9.48 -23.12 39.77
N VAL A 16 -9.75 -24.41 39.97
CA VAL A 16 -10.70 -25.17 39.12
C VAL A 16 -12.01 -24.40 39.07
N ARG A 17 -12.41 -23.96 37.87
CA ARG A 17 -13.60 -23.12 37.66
C ARG A 17 -14.83 -23.80 38.24
N GLY A 18 -15.42 -23.18 39.27
CA GLY A 18 -16.71 -23.59 39.80
C GLY A 18 -17.78 -23.37 38.74
N VAL A 19 -18.43 -24.45 38.30
CA VAL A 19 -19.54 -24.43 37.34
C VAL A 19 -20.77 -25.09 37.97
N SER A 20 -21.96 -24.60 37.61
CA SER A 20 -23.24 -25.17 38.02
C SER A 20 -24.13 -25.48 36.81
N PRO A 21 -25.02 -26.49 36.90
CA PRO A 21 -26.00 -26.73 35.85
C PRO A 21 -27.02 -25.58 35.80
N PHE A 22 -27.54 -25.28 34.61
CA PHE A 22 -28.53 -24.20 34.40
C PHE A 22 -29.74 -24.26 35.36
N SER A 23 -30.21 -25.46 35.74
CA SER A 23 -31.31 -25.65 36.68
C SER A 23 -31.08 -25.03 38.06
N ASP A 24 -29.82 -24.91 38.45
CA ASP A 24 -29.41 -24.51 39.79
C ASP A 24 -28.96 -23.04 39.83
N ALA A 25 -28.74 -22.43 38.67
CA ALA A 25 -28.40 -21.01 38.52
C ALA A 25 -29.44 -20.10 39.17
N THR A 26 -28.99 -19.09 39.91
CA THR A 26 -29.87 -18.02 40.41
C THR A 26 -29.90 -16.91 39.36
N ILE A 27 -31.09 -16.58 38.85
CA ILE A 27 -31.28 -15.77 37.65
C ILE A 27 -31.91 -14.42 37.98
N ALA A 28 -31.35 -13.36 37.41
CA ALA A 28 -31.98 -12.05 37.32
C ALA A 28 -32.51 -11.82 35.90
N PHE A 29 -33.77 -11.45 35.74
CA PHE A 29 -34.34 -11.03 34.45
C PHE A 29 -34.47 -9.51 34.44
N ALA A 30 -33.56 -8.80 33.77
CA ALA A 30 -33.71 -7.39 33.46
C ALA A 30 -34.64 -7.24 32.25
N VAL A 31 -35.86 -6.77 32.49
CA VAL A 31 -36.94 -6.70 31.51
C VAL A 31 -37.24 -5.26 31.16
N ASP A 32 -37.05 -4.93 29.90
CA ASP A 32 -37.36 -3.63 29.31
C ASP A 32 -38.88 -3.45 29.22
N VAL A 33 -39.43 -2.61 30.08
CA VAL A 33 -40.85 -2.25 30.06
C VAL A 33 -41.08 -0.91 29.38
N SER A 34 -40.11 -0.41 28.59
CA SER A 34 -40.25 0.86 27.87
C SER A 34 -41.43 0.85 26.89
N GLY A 35 -41.98 2.03 26.59
CA GLY A 35 -43.20 2.14 25.77
C GLY A 35 -43.14 1.55 24.35
N SER A 36 -41.96 1.16 23.86
CA SER A 36 -41.79 0.44 22.58
C SER A 36 -41.95 -1.08 22.69
N THR A 37 -41.79 -1.68 23.89
CA THR A 37 -42.06 -3.11 24.13
C THR A 37 -43.55 -3.42 24.33
N PHE A 38 -44.42 -2.42 24.19
CA PHE A 38 -45.86 -2.55 24.40
C PHE A 38 -46.52 -3.62 23.52
N GLY A 39 -47.30 -4.50 24.14
CA GLY A 39 -48.14 -5.48 23.46
C GLY A 39 -47.39 -6.78 23.11
N PRO A 40 -47.10 -7.10 21.83
CA PRO A 40 -46.56 -8.40 21.45
C PRO A 40 -45.20 -8.74 22.06
N ALA A 41 -44.28 -7.76 22.15
CA ALA A 41 -42.96 -7.95 22.75
C ALA A 41 -43.06 -8.34 24.24
N LEU A 42 -43.65 -7.49 25.10
CA LEU A 42 -43.85 -7.80 26.51
C LEU A 42 -44.66 -9.10 26.74
N ALA A 43 -45.58 -9.44 25.84
CA ALA A 43 -46.28 -10.74 25.90
C ALA A 43 -45.38 -11.94 25.57
N ALA A 44 -44.42 -11.78 24.65
CA ALA A 44 -43.40 -12.78 24.35
C ALA A 44 -42.34 -12.87 25.47
N GLU A 45 -41.96 -11.76 26.10
CA GLU A 45 -41.08 -11.71 27.27
C GLU A 45 -41.70 -12.44 28.47
N LYS A 46 -42.96 -12.11 28.82
CA LYS A 46 -43.74 -12.82 29.86
C LYS A 46 -43.85 -14.32 29.56
N ARG A 47 -43.84 -14.74 28.29
CA ARG A 47 -43.83 -16.16 27.87
C ARG A 47 -42.44 -16.79 28.07
N PHE A 48 -41.39 -16.09 27.65
CA PHE A 48 -39.99 -16.51 27.78
C PHE A 48 -39.60 -16.72 29.25
N ILE A 49 -39.90 -15.76 30.13
CA ILE A 49 -39.60 -15.82 31.57
C ILE A 49 -40.24 -17.06 32.20
N ARG A 50 -41.49 -17.40 31.86
CA ARG A 50 -42.15 -18.62 32.38
C ARG A 50 -41.42 -19.88 31.95
N TYR A 51 -41.12 -20.04 30.65
CA TYR A 51 -40.40 -21.23 30.15
C TYR A 51 -39.02 -21.38 30.78
N VAL A 52 -38.27 -20.29 31.00
CA VAL A 52 -36.99 -20.35 31.71
C VAL A 52 -37.20 -20.69 33.20
N SER A 53 -38.19 -20.09 33.85
CA SER A 53 -38.55 -20.38 35.24
C SER A 53 -38.88 -21.86 35.45
N ASP A 54 -39.56 -22.49 34.49
CA ASP A 54 -39.93 -23.90 34.57
C ASP A 54 -38.75 -24.87 34.46
N MET A 55 -37.65 -24.46 33.83
CA MET A 55 -36.39 -25.21 33.81
C MET A 55 -35.58 -25.09 35.12
N LEU A 56 -35.93 -24.16 36.02
CA LEU A 56 -35.23 -23.97 37.29
C LEU A 56 -35.72 -24.91 38.39
N SER A 57 -34.77 -25.33 39.24
CA SER A 57 -35.04 -26.00 40.50
C SER A 57 -35.96 -25.14 41.39
N PRO A 58 -36.78 -25.74 42.27
CA PRO A 58 -37.66 -24.96 43.16
C PRO A 58 -36.92 -23.95 44.04
N ARG A 59 -35.67 -24.28 44.44
CA ARG A 59 -34.80 -23.37 45.20
C ARG A 59 -34.36 -22.19 44.35
N SER A 60 -33.83 -22.44 43.16
CA SER A 60 -33.32 -21.40 42.27
C SER A 60 -34.44 -20.51 41.75
N ARG A 61 -35.62 -21.07 41.50
CA ARG A 61 -36.85 -20.32 41.16
C ARG A 61 -37.30 -19.39 42.30
N ALA A 62 -37.12 -19.77 43.57
CA ALA A 62 -37.44 -18.94 44.73
C ALA A 62 -36.40 -17.84 45.03
N LEU A 63 -35.18 -17.96 44.52
CA LEU A 63 -34.11 -16.95 44.64
C LEU A 63 -34.01 -16.02 43.44
N SER A 64 -34.48 -16.46 42.27
CA SER A 64 -34.46 -15.69 41.02
C SER A 64 -35.50 -14.55 41.03
N ARG A 65 -35.22 -13.45 40.33
CA ARG A 65 -36.01 -12.20 40.39
C ARG A 65 -36.18 -11.56 39.02
N ILE A 66 -37.27 -10.82 38.87
CA ILE A 66 -37.52 -9.93 37.73
C ILE A 66 -37.20 -8.49 38.15
N LEU A 67 -36.53 -7.77 37.26
CA LEU A 67 -36.01 -6.41 37.41
C LEU A 67 -36.60 -5.55 36.27
N PRO A 68 -37.79 -4.96 36.43
CA PRO A 68 -38.44 -4.17 35.37
C PRO A 68 -37.82 -2.77 35.28
N TRP A 69 -37.50 -2.29 34.08
CA TRP A 69 -36.83 -1.01 33.85
C TRP A 69 -37.35 -0.26 32.60
N ASP A 70 -37.37 1.07 32.68
CA ASP A 70 -37.72 2.02 31.62
C ASP A 70 -36.63 3.12 31.55
N ASP A 71 -36.95 4.41 31.67
CA ASP A 71 -35.97 5.44 32.06
C ASP A 71 -35.67 5.42 33.60
N LYS A 72 -36.32 4.52 34.34
CA LYS A 72 -36.23 4.28 35.79
C LYS A 72 -36.20 2.77 36.09
N ALA A 73 -36.16 2.41 37.38
CA ALA A 73 -36.13 1.03 37.86
C ALA A 73 -37.29 0.77 38.84
N TYR A 74 -38.11 -0.22 38.52
CA TYR A 74 -39.32 -0.54 39.29
C TYR A 74 -39.05 -1.43 40.52
N ALA A 75 -40.10 -1.78 41.26
CA ALA A 75 -39.98 -2.78 42.32
C ALA A 75 -39.57 -4.14 41.72
N THR A 76 -38.63 -4.82 42.37
CA THR A 76 -38.20 -6.18 41.99
C THR A 76 -39.33 -7.17 42.23
N LEU A 77 -39.66 -8.01 41.25
CA LEU A 77 -40.75 -8.98 41.35
C LEU A 77 -40.22 -10.42 41.51
N ASP A 78 -40.99 -11.28 42.15
CA ASP A 78 -40.78 -12.73 42.10
C ASP A 78 -41.26 -13.30 40.75
N LEU A 79 -40.72 -14.46 40.33
CA LEU A 79 -41.08 -15.09 39.06
C LEU A 79 -42.59 -15.45 38.95
N ALA A 80 -43.27 -15.65 40.09
CA ALA A 80 -44.72 -15.86 40.13
C ALA A 80 -45.55 -14.60 39.81
N SER A 81 -44.93 -13.41 39.87
CA SER A 81 -45.55 -12.11 39.60
C SER A 81 -45.27 -11.60 38.18
N VAL A 82 -44.78 -12.43 37.26
CA VAL A 82 -44.47 -12.06 35.86
C VAL A 82 -45.62 -11.36 35.12
N ASP A 83 -46.87 -11.65 35.47
CA ASP A 83 -48.03 -10.99 34.87
C ASP A 83 -48.19 -9.52 35.27
N GLN A 84 -47.58 -9.08 36.38
CA GLN A 84 -47.61 -7.72 36.92
C GLN A 84 -46.65 -6.74 36.19
N LEU A 85 -45.92 -7.19 35.17
CA LEU A 85 -45.17 -6.28 34.30
C LEU A 85 -46.16 -5.46 33.45
N GLU A 86 -46.06 -4.15 33.49
CA GLU A 86 -46.85 -3.18 32.72
C GLU A 86 -45.88 -2.23 32.02
N ASP A 87 -46.25 -1.75 30.82
CA ASP A 87 -45.45 -0.83 30.01
C ASP A 87 -45.44 0.60 30.58
N ALA A 88 -44.29 1.29 30.46
CA ALA A 88 -44.10 2.65 30.95
C ALA A 88 -42.89 3.36 30.30
N GLY A 89 -42.93 4.70 30.25
CA GLY A 89 -41.73 5.53 30.12
C GLY A 89 -40.87 5.36 28.87
N GLY A 90 -39.60 5.77 29.00
CA GLY A 90 -38.56 5.67 27.95
C GLY A 90 -37.57 4.53 28.19
N THR A 91 -36.37 4.63 27.63
CA THR A 91 -35.37 3.54 27.62
C THR A 91 -33.99 4.05 28.08
N ASP A 92 -33.62 3.87 29.35
CA ASP A 92 -32.26 4.09 29.86
C ASP A 92 -31.81 2.90 30.74
N PRO A 93 -31.14 1.89 30.17
CA PRO A 93 -30.72 0.70 30.92
C PRO A 93 -29.70 0.98 32.04
N GLY A 94 -29.15 2.20 32.11
CA GLY A 94 -28.40 2.66 33.30
C GLY A 94 -29.26 2.68 34.57
N ALA A 95 -30.59 2.78 34.46
CA ALA A 95 -31.50 2.75 35.59
C ALA A 95 -31.40 1.44 36.41
N ILE A 96 -31.20 0.30 35.75
CA ILE A 96 -31.00 -1.03 36.37
C ILE A 96 -29.83 -1.01 37.35
N LEU A 97 -28.78 -0.25 37.02
CA LEU A 97 -27.55 -0.17 37.80
C LEU A 97 -27.51 1.03 38.75
N ALA A 98 -28.36 2.03 38.53
CA ALA A 98 -28.59 3.12 39.46
C ALA A 98 -29.31 2.63 40.73
N ASP A 99 -30.35 1.79 40.60
CA ASP A 99 -31.10 1.27 41.74
C ASP A 99 -30.28 0.27 42.59
N PRO A 100 -30.13 0.49 43.91
CA PRO A 100 -29.33 -0.41 44.76
C PRO A 100 -29.88 -1.84 44.89
N ARG A 101 -31.18 -2.06 44.71
CA ARG A 101 -31.85 -3.37 44.88
C ARG A 101 -31.66 -4.22 43.64
N HIS A 102 -31.88 -3.65 42.46
CA HIS A 102 -31.58 -4.26 41.16
C HIS A 102 -30.10 -4.66 41.09
N LYS A 103 -29.20 -3.74 41.46
CA LYS A 103 -27.76 -3.97 41.54
C LYS A 103 -27.36 -5.05 42.55
N ALA A 104 -28.04 -5.17 43.69
CA ALA A 104 -27.79 -6.27 44.63
C ALA A 104 -28.14 -7.62 44.00
N VAL A 105 -29.34 -7.74 43.41
CA VAL A 105 -29.81 -8.94 42.71
C VAL A 105 -28.84 -9.34 41.59
N LEU A 106 -28.39 -8.41 40.73
CA LEU A 106 -27.42 -8.68 39.67
C LEU A 106 -26.02 -9.11 40.16
N ARG A 107 -25.65 -8.71 41.37
CA ARG A 107 -24.38 -9.12 41.99
C ARG A 107 -24.48 -10.47 42.70
N GLU A 108 -25.68 -10.88 43.10
CA GLU A 108 -25.96 -12.15 43.78
C GLU A 108 -26.38 -13.27 42.82
N SER A 109 -26.88 -12.93 41.64
CA SER A 109 -27.18 -13.89 40.57
C SER A 109 -25.91 -14.53 39.99
N SER A 110 -26.04 -15.77 39.51
CA SER A 110 -24.99 -16.46 38.73
C SER A 110 -25.13 -16.22 37.24
N LEU A 111 -26.33 -15.84 36.80
CA LEU A 111 -26.71 -15.57 35.43
C LEU A 111 -27.71 -14.41 35.40
N TRP A 112 -27.66 -13.55 34.39
CA TRP A 112 -28.74 -12.61 34.13
C TRP A 112 -29.18 -12.64 32.67
N PHE A 113 -30.46 -12.33 32.45
CA PHE A 113 -31.03 -12.08 31.14
C PHE A 113 -31.23 -10.57 30.98
N LEU A 114 -30.85 -10.02 29.83
CA LEU A 114 -31.19 -8.67 29.42
C LEU A 114 -32.16 -8.78 28.24
N MET A 115 -33.41 -8.42 28.49
CA MET A 115 -34.54 -8.55 27.57
C MET A 115 -34.96 -7.14 27.14
N THR A 116 -35.09 -6.90 25.83
CA THR A 116 -35.26 -5.57 25.21
C THR A 116 -35.69 -5.70 23.75
N ASP A 117 -36.17 -4.62 23.12
CA ASP A 117 -36.36 -4.51 21.67
C ASP A 117 -35.09 -4.03 20.91
N GLY A 118 -34.10 -3.49 21.64
CA GLY A 118 -32.71 -3.31 21.20
C GLY A 118 -32.18 -1.87 21.11
N LEU A 119 -33.03 -0.83 21.12
CA LEU A 119 -32.67 0.53 20.68
C LEU A 119 -32.24 1.51 21.80
N ILE A 120 -30.98 1.97 21.79
CA ILE A 120 -30.52 3.17 22.54
C ILE A 120 -29.50 4.03 21.77
N TYR A 121 -29.52 5.34 22.04
CA TYR A 121 -28.57 6.31 21.49
C TYR A 121 -27.11 6.08 21.95
N LYS A 122 -26.13 6.56 21.17
CA LYS A 122 -24.68 6.36 21.41
C LYS A 122 -24.29 6.70 22.85
N ASP A 123 -24.72 7.85 23.36
CA ASP A 123 -24.27 8.37 24.65
C ASP A 123 -24.80 7.53 25.82
N LEU A 124 -26.05 7.05 25.71
CA LEU A 124 -26.64 6.10 26.67
C LEU A 124 -25.94 4.73 26.60
N ARG A 125 -25.57 4.27 25.41
CA ARG A 125 -24.80 3.02 25.22
C ARG A 125 -23.43 3.09 25.88
N VAL A 126 -22.70 4.18 25.69
CA VAL A 126 -21.38 4.40 26.30
C VAL A 126 -21.49 4.49 27.82
N LYS A 127 -22.44 5.28 28.33
CA LYS A 127 -22.78 5.36 29.76
C LYS A 127 -23.09 3.98 30.34
N PHE A 128 -23.99 3.21 29.70
CA PHE A 128 -24.41 1.90 30.19
C PHE A 128 -23.26 0.87 30.20
N ALA A 129 -22.43 0.83 29.16
CA ALA A 129 -21.22 -0.01 29.15
C ALA A 129 -20.24 0.36 30.28
N GLN A 130 -20.10 1.65 30.59
CA GLN A 130 -19.29 2.15 31.71
C GLN A 130 -19.95 1.85 33.08
N ASP A 131 -21.27 1.88 33.19
CA ASP A 131 -22.01 1.50 34.42
C ASP A 131 -21.93 -0.02 34.69
N VAL A 132 -22.06 -0.85 33.65
CA VAL A 132 -21.90 -2.32 33.70
C VAL A 132 -20.49 -2.71 34.16
N ALA A 133 -19.48 -1.96 33.71
CA ALA A 133 -18.12 -2.03 34.22
C ALA A 133 -18.02 -1.58 35.70
N SER A 134 -18.42 -0.34 35.99
CA SER A 134 -18.27 0.33 37.29
C SER A 134 -19.00 -0.37 38.44
N ASN A 135 -20.14 -1.00 38.16
CA ASN A 135 -20.91 -1.73 39.16
C ASN A 135 -20.48 -3.20 39.32
N GLY A 136 -19.50 -3.68 38.55
CA GLY A 136 -18.89 -5.00 38.72
C GLY A 136 -19.78 -6.19 38.32
N VAL A 137 -20.71 -5.97 37.39
CA VAL A 137 -21.64 -7.01 36.89
C VAL A 137 -21.17 -7.67 35.58
N HIS A 138 -20.21 -7.07 34.88
CA HIS A 138 -19.59 -7.62 33.66
C HIS A 138 -18.85 -8.96 33.84
N GLY A 139 -18.56 -9.38 35.08
CA GLY A 139 -18.02 -10.71 35.37
C GLY A 139 -19.09 -11.81 35.61
N THR A 140 -20.38 -11.45 35.60
CA THR A 140 -21.51 -12.40 35.67
C THR A 140 -21.91 -12.82 34.26
N SER A 141 -22.19 -14.11 34.05
CA SER A 141 -22.66 -14.63 32.76
C SER A 141 -23.99 -13.98 32.35
N CYS A 142 -24.17 -13.72 31.05
CA CYS A 142 -25.35 -13.00 30.53
C CYS A 142 -25.98 -13.69 29.32
N VAL A 143 -27.29 -13.56 29.16
CA VAL A 143 -28.00 -13.86 27.91
C VAL A 143 -28.79 -12.62 27.50
N VAL A 144 -28.34 -11.94 26.44
CA VAL A 144 -29.14 -10.88 25.82
C VAL A 144 -30.17 -11.54 24.91
N VAL A 145 -31.42 -11.08 25.00
CA VAL A 145 -32.53 -11.50 24.13
C VAL A 145 -33.19 -10.26 23.55
N ILE A 146 -33.04 -10.07 22.24
CA ILE A 146 -33.80 -9.07 21.48
C ILE A 146 -35.15 -9.69 21.11
N PHE A 147 -36.23 -8.99 21.42
CA PHE A 147 -37.56 -9.29 20.92
C PHE A 147 -37.85 -8.45 19.68
N GLY A 148 -38.45 -9.05 18.65
CA GLY A 148 -38.81 -8.32 17.44
C GLY A 148 -39.60 -9.10 16.39
N ASP A 149 -40.02 -8.39 15.35
CA ASP A 149 -40.57 -8.94 14.12
C ASP A 149 -39.44 -9.26 13.10
N PRO A 150 -39.30 -10.51 12.62
CA PRO A 150 -38.35 -10.87 11.57
C PRO A 150 -38.66 -10.28 10.17
N GLY A 151 -39.69 -9.45 10.01
CA GLY A 151 -40.01 -8.72 8.78
C GLY A 151 -38.89 -7.80 8.26
N LYS A 152 -37.94 -7.38 9.11
CA LYS A 152 -36.65 -6.80 8.71
C LYS A 152 -35.57 -7.87 8.76
N GLY A 153 -34.65 -7.91 7.80
CA GLY A 153 -33.53 -8.86 7.80
C GLY A 153 -32.58 -8.71 9.00
N PRO A 154 -31.84 -9.76 9.41
CA PRO A 154 -31.03 -9.76 10.63
C PRO A 154 -29.93 -8.69 10.68
N ALA A 155 -29.38 -8.25 9.54
CA ALA A 155 -28.44 -7.12 9.46
C ALA A 155 -29.05 -5.77 9.92
N ALA A 156 -30.38 -5.66 9.93
CA ALA A 156 -31.14 -4.50 10.38
C ALA A 156 -31.79 -4.68 11.78
N CYS A 157 -31.31 -5.68 12.54
CA CYS A 157 -31.65 -5.87 13.96
C CYS A 157 -30.76 -4.94 14.80
N ASP A 158 -31.37 -4.07 15.61
CA ASP A 158 -30.64 -3.15 16.48
C ASP A 158 -30.13 -3.90 17.71
N ILE A 159 -28.82 -3.82 17.96
CA ILE A 159 -28.14 -4.51 19.07
C ILE A 159 -27.64 -3.54 20.15
N SER A 160 -27.96 -2.24 20.04
CA SER A 160 -27.27 -1.16 20.76
C SER A 160 -27.43 -1.22 22.29
N VAL A 161 -28.56 -1.71 22.83
CA VAL A 161 -28.69 -2.02 24.26
C VAL A 161 -27.72 -3.14 24.65
N GLY A 162 -27.86 -4.29 23.98
CA GLY A 162 -27.20 -5.54 24.34
C GLY A 162 -25.69 -5.58 24.15
N ILE A 163 -25.17 -4.91 23.12
CA ILE A 163 -23.73 -4.89 22.81
C ILE A 163 -22.91 -4.33 23.98
N SER A 164 -23.48 -3.41 24.76
CA SER A 164 -22.90 -2.84 25.99
C SER A 164 -22.49 -3.89 27.03
N VAL A 165 -23.26 -4.99 27.13
CA VAL A 165 -22.99 -6.12 28.03
C VAL A 165 -22.20 -7.21 27.31
N PHE A 166 -22.61 -7.55 26.08
CA PHE A 166 -21.96 -8.60 25.28
C PHE A 166 -20.48 -8.30 25.00
N ALA A 167 -20.09 -7.04 24.84
CA ALA A 167 -18.71 -6.62 24.66
C ALA A 167 -17.81 -7.04 25.84
N VAL A 168 -18.28 -6.79 27.08
CA VAL A 168 -17.48 -6.91 28.32
C VAL A 168 -17.65 -8.22 29.08
N ALA A 169 -18.71 -8.99 28.80
CA ALA A 169 -18.96 -10.28 29.44
C ALA A 169 -18.17 -11.43 28.77
N PRO A 170 -17.42 -12.26 29.54
CA PRO A 170 -16.64 -13.38 28.98
C PRO A 170 -17.52 -14.55 28.53
N ASP A 171 -18.60 -14.79 29.25
CA ASP A 171 -19.55 -15.89 29.04
C ASP A 171 -20.91 -15.27 28.73
N CYS A 172 -21.21 -15.07 27.44
CA CYS A 172 -22.43 -14.39 27.01
C CYS A 172 -23.10 -15.08 25.81
N ALA A 173 -24.43 -15.10 25.76
CA ALA A 173 -25.18 -15.35 24.53
C ALA A 173 -25.91 -14.08 24.07
N PHE A 174 -26.11 -13.96 22.76
CA PHE A 174 -26.88 -12.92 22.11
C PHE A 174 -27.91 -13.61 21.20
N LEU A 175 -29.19 -13.49 21.56
CA LEU A 175 -30.31 -14.20 20.94
C LEU A 175 -31.32 -13.21 20.34
N PHE A 176 -31.98 -13.62 19.27
CA PHE A 176 -33.20 -12.99 18.77
C PHE A 176 -34.40 -13.90 19.03
N CYS A 177 -35.50 -13.33 19.49
CA CYS A 177 -36.77 -13.99 19.74
C CYS A 177 -37.88 -13.38 18.87
N ASN A 178 -38.42 -14.16 17.94
CA ASN A 178 -39.60 -13.76 17.18
C ASN A 178 -40.82 -13.70 18.11
N GLU A 179 -41.39 -12.51 18.32
CA GLU A 179 -42.51 -12.29 19.24
C GLU A 179 -43.76 -13.12 18.89
N THR A 180 -43.99 -13.28 17.58
CA THR A 180 -45.20 -13.91 17.02
C THR A 180 -45.29 -15.39 17.39
N ASN A 181 -44.18 -16.13 17.33
CA ASN A 181 -44.16 -17.58 17.51
C ASN A 181 -43.21 -18.11 18.60
N GLY A 182 -42.29 -17.28 19.11
CA GLY A 182 -41.27 -17.67 20.10
C GLY A 182 -40.05 -18.38 19.52
N ASP A 183 -39.81 -18.33 18.20
CA ASP A 183 -38.59 -18.87 17.60
C ASP A 183 -37.34 -18.13 18.09
N LEU A 184 -36.38 -18.89 18.62
CA LEU A 184 -35.08 -18.37 19.03
C LEU A 184 -34.01 -18.64 17.98
N ARG A 185 -33.36 -17.57 17.52
CA ARG A 185 -32.17 -17.60 16.66
C ARG A 185 -30.96 -17.10 17.45
N ILE A 186 -29.83 -17.79 17.31
CA ILE A 186 -28.56 -17.33 17.86
C ILE A 186 -28.02 -16.23 16.94
N LEU A 187 -27.80 -15.04 17.50
CA LEU A 187 -27.05 -13.99 16.82
C LEU A 187 -25.55 -14.21 17.03
N GLN A 188 -25.13 -14.35 18.30
CA GLN A 188 -23.73 -14.60 18.66
C GLN A 188 -23.59 -15.25 20.04
N THR A 189 -22.45 -15.90 20.32
CA THR A 189 -22.12 -16.46 21.65
C THR A 189 -20.65 -16.23 22.00
N LYS A 190 -20.32 -16.37 23.29
CA LYS A 190 -18.96 -16.38 23.86
C LYS A 190 -18.86 -17.42 24.98
N GLY A 191 -17.65 -17.94 25.20
CA GLY A 191 -17.32 -18.76 26.37
C GLY A 191 -18.25 -19.99 26.52
N ALA A 192 -18.80 -20.17 27.72
CA ALA A 192 -19.68 -21.29 28.07
C ALA A 192 -20.90 -21.47 27.15
N PHE A 193 -21.38 -20.40 26.49
CA PHE A 193 -22.54 -20.46 25.60
C PHE A 193 -22.23 -20.98 24.20
N ASN A 194 -20.96 -21.11 23.80
CA ASN A 194 -20.59 -21.63 22.47
C ASN A 194 -21.05 -23.09 22.23
N VAL A 195 -21.40 -23.83 23.30
CA VAL A 195 -22.05 -25.15 23.20
C VAL A 195 -23.40 -25.09 22.46
N LEU A 196 -24.10 -23.95 22.48
CA LEU A 196 -25.40 -23.76 21.80
C LEU A 196 -25.29 -23.82 20.28
N LEU A 197 -24.14 -23.44 19.71
CA LEU A 197 -23.85 -23.55 18.27
C LEU A 197 -23.63 -25.01 17.81
N LYS A 198 -23.43 -25.96 18.74
CA LYS A 198 -23.26 -27.40 18.44
C LYS A 198 -22.13 -27.72 17.44
N GLY A 199 -21.11 -26.87 17.38
CA GLY A 199 -19.98 -26.98 16.45
C GLY A 199 -20.18 -26.27 15.10
N MET A 200 -21.31 -25.60 14.88
CA MET A 200 -21.45 -24.65 13.77
C MET A 200 -20.53 -23.43 13.98
N PRO A 201 -20.04 -22.78 12.92
CA PRO A 201 -19.37 -21.50 13.03
C PRO A 201 -20.33 -20.41 13.53
N HIS A 202 -19.76 -19.32 14.02
CA HIS A 202 -20.48 -18.09 14.33
C HIS A 202 -21.14 -17.52 13.06
N PRO A 203 -22.36 -16.94 13.15
CA PRO A 203 -22.96 -16.25 12.02
C PRO A 203 -22.12 -15.07 11.54
N VAL A 204 -22.20 -14.82 10.24
CA VAL A 204 -21.73 -13.57 9.60
C VAL A 204 -22.98 -12.86 9.09
N PHE A 205 -23.10 -11.57 9.37
CA PHE A 205 -24.21 -10.74 8.93
C PHE A 205 -23.76 -9.84 7.77
N ASP A 206 -24.62 -9.75 6.76
CA ASP A 206 -24.47 -8.88 5.61
C ASP A 206 -25.86 -8.50 5.04
N ALA A 207 -25.89 -7.65 4.02
CA ALA A 207 -27.12 -7.22 3.36
C ALA A 207 -27.92 -8.34 2.65
N SER A 208 -27.37 -9.57 2.55
CA SER A 208 -28.03 -10.75 1.96
C SER A 208 -28.56 -11.74 3.00
N SER A 209 -28.15 -11.57 4.26
CA SER A 209 -28.38 -12.49 5.37
C SER A 209 -29.85 -12.59 5.76
N ARG A 210 -30.28 -13.78 6.19
CA ARG A 210 -31.69 -14.11 6.47
C ARG A 210 -31.87 -14.81 7.81
N TRP A 211 -33.05 -14.65 8.41
CA TRP A 211 -33.39 -15.29 9.69
C TRP A 211 -33.37 -16.82 9.63
N ASP A 212 -33.72 -17.41 8.49
CA ASP A 212 -33.76 -18.87 8.33
C ASP A 212 -32.37 -19.51 8.20
N SER A 213 -31.34 -18.76 7.77
CA SER A 213 -29.95 -19.23 7.75
C SER A 213 -29.23 -19.12 9.11
N LEU A 214 -29.78 -18.40 10.10
CA LEU A 214 -29.20 -18.31 11.44
C LEU A 214 -29.45 -19.59 12.27
N PRO A 215 -28.51 -20.04 13.12
CA PRO A 215 -28.71 -21.22 13.97
C PRO A 215 -29.94 -21.07 14.88
N GLN A 216 -30.91 -21.99 14.73
CA GLN A 216 -32.10 -22.04 15.57
C GLN A 216 -31.84 -22.88 16.83
N MET A 217 -32.32 -22.40 17.98
CA MET A 217 -32.24 -23.12 19.25
C MET A 217 -33.60 -23.24 19.92
N SER A 218 -33.71 -24.22 20.83
CA SER A 218 -34.84 -24.35 21.75
C SER A 218 -34.42 -23.86 23.13
N LEU A 219 -35.36 -23.36 23.94
CA LEU A 219 -35.09 -22.99 25.34
C LEU A 219 -34.51 -24.18 26.13
N ALA A 220 -34.99 -25.40 25.88
CA ALA A 220 -34.43 -26.62 26.47
C ALA A 220 -32.93 -26.86 26.15
N SER A 221 -32.37 -26.21 25.13
CA SER A 221 -30.93 -26.25 24.84
C SER A 221 -30.11 -25.50 25.89
N LEU A 222 -30.69 -24.52 26.61
CA LEU A 222 -30.04 -23.83 27.72
C LEU A 222 -29.75 -24.77 28.90
N ALA A 223 -30.56 -25.81 29.10
CA ALA A 223 -30.36 -26.79 30.17
C ALA A 223 -29.05 -27.60 30.03
N ALA A 224 -28.43 -27.61 28.84
CA ALA A 224 -27.12 -28.22 28.60
C ALA A 224 -25.94 -27.28 28.93
N VAL A 225 -26.18 -25.99 29.14
CA VAL A 225 -25.13 -25.00 29.45
C VAL A 225 -24.73 -25.14 30.92
N GLN A 226 -23.42 -25.23 31.16
CA GLN A 226 -22.84 -25.10 32.49
C GLN A 226 -22.54 -23.62 32.75
N ILE A 227 -23.13 -23.06 33.81
CA ILE A 227 -22.99 -21.64 34.18
C ILE A 227 -21.75 -21.49 35.06
N PRO A 228 -20.74 -20.68 34.66
CA PRO A 228 -19.59 -20.38 35.50
C PRO A 228 -19.95 -19.55 36.74
N THR A 229 -19.12 -19.66 37.78
CA THR A 229 -19.19 -18.76 38.94
C THR A 229 -18.82 -17.33 38.52
N PRO A 230 -19.59 -16.28 38.89
CA PRO A 230 -19.29 -14.90 38.53
C PRO A 230 -17.92 -14.41 38.99
N HIS A 231 -17.20 -13.76 38.09
CA HIS A 231 -15.87 -13.20 38.34
C HIS A 231 -16.02 -11.81 38.99
N ARG A 232 -15.31 -11.56 40.11
CA ARG A 232 -15.32 -10.25 40.79
C ARG A 232 -14.26 -9.32 40.21
N LEU A 233 -14.51 -8.86 38.99
CA LEU A 233 -13.66 -7.96 38.22
C LEU A 233 -13.76 -6.50 38.69
N ARG A 234 -12.67 -5.74 38.54
CA ARG A 234 -12.65 -4.28 38.74
C ARG A 234 -13.19 -3.55 37.50
N PRO A 235 -13.62 -2.27 37.60
CA PRO A 235 -14.16 -1.52 36.45
C PRO A 235 -13.20 -1.39 35.26
N ASP A 236 -11.90 -1.30 35.53
CA ASP A 236 -10.82 -1.24 34.53
C ASP A 236 -10.52 -2.60 33.89
N GLN A 237 -10.99 -3.70 34.47
CA GLN A 237 -10.67 -5.05 34.02
C GLN A 237 -11.70 -5.60 33.01
N ILE A 238 -11.24 -6.58 32.23
CA ILE A 238 -12.08 -7.51 31.47
C ILE A 238 -11.51 -8.92 31.59
N ALA A 239 -12.40 -9.92 31.50
CA ALA A 239 -12.01 -11.31 31.29
C ALA A 239 -12.17 -11.67 29.82
N LEU A 240 -11.14 -12.27 29.23
CA LEU A 240 -11.11 -12.71 27.84
C LEU A 240 -11.65 -14.15 27.71
N GLN A 241 -11.78 -14.68 26.48
CA GLN A 241 -12.47 -15.96 26.27
C GLN A 241 -11.67 -17.18 26.76
N ASP A 242 -10.34 -17.09 26.80
CA ASP A 242 -9.45 -18.03 27.48
C ASP A 242 -9.40 -17.84 29.02
N SER A 243 -10.17 -16.89 29.54
CA SER A 243 -10.20 -16.43 30.94
C SER A 243 -8.93 -15.76 31.46
N LEU A 244 -8.04 -15.30 30.57
CA LEU A 244 -7.04 -14.28 30.91
C LEU A 244 -7.78 -12.99 31.33
N VAL A 245 -7.46 -12.49 32.53
CA VAL A 245 -7.96 -11.19 33.02
C VAL A 245 -6.89 -10.13 32.80
N ILE A 246 -7.24 -9.06 32.08
CA ILE A 246 -6.39 -7.89 31.85
C ILE A 246 -7.04 -6.62 32.38
N SER A 247 -6.24 -5.63 32.77
CA SER A 247 -6.71 -4.25 32.91
C SER A 247 -6.59 -3.54 31.55
N MET A 248 -7.66 -2.85 31.14
CA MET A 248 -7.66 -1.98 29.97
C MET A 248 -6.72 -0.79 30.15
N GLU A 249 -6.46 -0.35 31.39
CA GLU A 249 -5.51 0.73 31.65
C GLU A 249 -4.06 0.25 31.53
N ASP A 250 -3.76 -0.99 31.97
CA ASP A 250 -2.45 -1.61 31.77
C ASP A 250 -2.20 -1.98 30.31
N LEU A 251 -3.24 -2.39 29.56
CA LEU A 251 -3.20 -2.62 28.12
C LEU A 251 -2.77 -1.34 27.38
N PHE A 252 -3.59 -0.29 27.45
CA PHE A 252 -3.33 1.00 26.79
C PHE A 252 -2.14 1.79 27.40
N GLY A 253 -1.56 1.31 28.50
CA GLY A 253 -0.34 1.85 29.09
C GLY A 253 0.93 1.07 28.74
N ASN A 254 0.85 0.01 27.92
CA ASN A 254 1.92 -0.95 27.65
C ASN A 254 2.57 -1.53 28.93
N ARG A 255 1.74 -1.82 29.95
CA ARG A 255 2.15 -2.36 31.26
C ARG A 255 1.86 -3.86 31.43
N LEU A 256 1.18 -4.48 30.46
CA LEU A 256 1.05 -5.94 30.37
C LEU A 256 2.38 -6.61 29.99
N SER A 257 2.55 -7.89 30.36
CA SER A 257 3.75 -8.64 29.97
C SER A 257 3.75 -8.98 28.46
N PRO A 258 4.94 -9.18 27.83
CA PRO A 258 5.03 -9.59 26.43
C PRO A 258 4.26 -10.87 26.12
N GLU A 259 4.19 -11.80 27.08
CA GLU A 259 3.44 -13.05 26.98
C GLU A 259 1.93 -12.77 26.93
N GLN A 260 1.41 -11.91 27.81
CA GLN A 260 -0.01 -11.50 27.79
C GLN A 260 -0.38 -10.79 26.48
N VAL A 261 0.50 -9.91 25.99
CA VAL A 261 0.31 -9.22 24.69
C VAL A 261 0.33 -10.23 23.52
N SER A 262 1.16 -11.28 23.58
CA SER A 262 1.11 -12.38 22.62
C SER A 262 -0.22 -13.13 22.73
N THR A 263 -0.66 -13.56 23.91
CA THR A 263 -1.94 -14.25 24.14
C THR A 263 -3.16 -13.44 23.70
N VAL A 264 -3.10 -12.10 23.77
CA VAL A 264 -4.14 -11.21 23.22
C VAL A 264 -4.17 -11.21 21.69
N LEU A 265 -3.01 -11.20 21.02
CA LEU A 265 -2.90 -11.03 19.57
C LEU A 265 -2.88 -12.36 18.79
N ASP A 266 -2.37 -13.43 19.38
CA ASP A 266 -2.37 -14.79 18.84
C ASP A 266 -3.78 -15.44 18.90
N ASN A 267 -4.76 -14.79 19.55
CA ASN A 267 -6.13 -15.25 19.68
C ASN A 267 -7.14 -14.18 19.21
N ASN A 268 -7.73 -14.40 18.02
CA ASN A 268 -8.68 -13.48 17.39
C ASN A 268 -9.91 -13.16 18.28
N ASP A 269 -10.40 -14.14 19.05
CA ASP A 269 -11.55 -13.97 19.95
C ASP A 269 -11.26 -13.06 21.16
N ASN A 270 -9.99 -13.03 21.61
CA ASN A 270 -9.53 -12.10 22.63
C ASN A 270 -9.43 -10.68 22.05
N LEU A 271 -8.79 -10.54 20.88
CA LEU A 271 -8.63 -9.27 20.19
C LEU A 271 -9.98 -8.64 19.83
N HIS A 272 -10.91 -9.43 19.29
CA HIS A 272 -12.27 -8.99 18.97
C HIS A 272 -13.04 -8.56 20.24
N THR A 273 -12.84 -9.23 21.38
CA THR A 273 -13.41 -8.81 22.68
C THR A 273 -12.87 -7.47 23.16
N ILE A 274 -11.60 -7.17 22.92
CA ILE A 274 -10.99 -5.87 23.22
C ILE A 274 -11.49 -4.78 22.26
N ILE A 275 -11.63 -5.08 20.95
CA ILE A 275 -12.22 -4.15 19.96
C ILE A 275 -13.66 -3.79 20.36
N MET A 276 -14.51 -4.78 20.64
CA MET A 276 -15.89 -4.55 21.12
C MET A 276 -15.92 -3.75 22.43
N THR A 277 -15.05 -4.05 23.39
CA THR A 277 -14.95 -3.31 24.67
C THR A 277 -14.53 -1.85 24.45
N SER A 278 -13.54 -1.63 23.59
CA SER A 278 -13.06 -0.29 23.26
C SER A 278 -14.11 0.53 22.52
N GLY A 279 -14.84 -0.10 21.59
CA GLY A 279 -15.94 0.49 20.84
C GLY A 279 -17.17 0.84 21.69
N THR A 280 -17.47 0.05 22.71
CA THR A 280 -18.60 0.30 23.63
C THR A 280 -18.27 1.30 24.73
N ARG A 281 -17.01 1.41 25.18
CA ARG A 281 -16.59 2.35 26.24
C ARG A 281 -16.15 3.74 25.73
N ASP A 282 -16.20 3.98 24.41
CA ASP A 282 -15.68 5.16 23.69
C ASP A 282 -14.16 5.35 23.87
N GLN A 283 -13.40 4.27 23.60
CA GLN A 283 -11.95 4.16 23.77
C GLN A 283 -11.22 3.71 22.49
N GLN A 284 -11.87 3.83 21.31
CA GLN A 284 -11.34 3.45 20.00
C GLN A 284 -9.98 4.07 19.70
N GLU A 285 -9.81 5.37 19.95
CA GLU A 285 -8.55 6.09 19.71
C GLU A 285 -7.38 5.50 20.53
N ARG A 286 -7.65 5.15 21.81
CA ARG A 286 -6.65 4.51 22.69
C ARG A 286 -6.27 3.12 22.21
N PHE A 287 -7.23 2.36 21.69
CA PHE A 287 -6.96 1.07 21.06
C PHE A 287 -6.17 1.23 19.76
N GLN A 288 -6.49 2.22 18.92
CA GLN A 288 -5.76 2.51 17.68
C GLN A 288 -4.31 2.90 17.95
N SER A 289 -4.05 3.79 18.92
CA SER A 289 -2.67 4.09 19.34
C SER A 289 -1.94 2.84 19.85
N TRP A 290 -2.58 2.08 20.73
CA TRP A 290 -1.97 0.86 21.30
C TRP A 290 -1.66 -0.21 20.24
N ILE A 291 -2.59 -0.49 19.32
CA ILE A 291 -2.41 -1.54 18.30
C ILE A 291 -1.37 -1.13 17.25
N GLN A 292 -1.26 0.18 16.94
CA GLN A 292 -0.19 0.70 16.10
C GLN A 292 1.18 0.53 16.75
N GLU A 293 1.31 0.79 18.05
CA GLU A 293 2.52 0.49 18.84
C GLU A 293 2.84 -1.02 18.91
N GLN A 294 1.87 -1.91 18.66
CA GLN A 294 2.11 -3.35 18.56
C GLN A 294 2.70 -3.79 17.22
N THR A 295 2.77 -2.90 16.22
CA THR A 295 3.33 -3.20 14.88
C THR A 295 4.82 -3.51 14.99
N ILE A 296 5.23 -4.66 14.49
CA ILE A 296 6.65 -5.02 14.50
C ILE A 296 7.25 -4.65 13.14
N GLU A 297 8.25 -3.76 13.14
CA GLU A 297 9.11 -3.61 11.96
C GLU A 297 9.88 -4.92 11.72
N PRO A 298 9.85 -5.48 10.49
CA PRO A 298 10.55 -6.73 10.20
C PRO A 298 12.06 -6.51 10.23
N ASP A 299 12.74 -7.01 11.27
CA ASP A 299 14.20 -6.91 11.44
C ASP A 299 14.97 -7.06 10.11
N GLU A 300 15.60 -5.99 9.62
CA GLU A 300 16.22 -6.02 8.30
C GLU A 300 17.32 -7.11 8.24
N PRO A 301 17.20 -8.12 7.34
CA PRO A 301 18.15 -9.25 7.31
C PRO A 301 19.59 -8.85 6.97
N LEU A 302 19.77 -7.62 6.49
CA LEU A 302 21.04 -7.07 6.03
C LEU A 302 21.92 -6.58 7.19
N PHE A 303 21.33 -6.22 8.33
CA PHE A 303 22.06 -5.74 9.52
C PHE A 303 22.26 -6.79 10.62
N LYS A 304 21.60 -7.96 10.52
CA LYS A 304 21.77 -9.05 11.49
C LYS A 304 23.15 -9.72 11.39
N PRO A 305 23.85 -9.97 12.50
CA PRO A 305 25.06 -10.79 12.50
C PRO A 305 24.70 -12.23 12.10
N ARG A 306 25.45 -12.80 11.15
CA ARG A 306 25.25 -14.17 10.68
C ARG A 306 25.97 -15.14 11.65
N PRO A 307 25.26 -15.97 12.42
CA PRO A 307 25.89 -16.84 13.40
C PRO A 307 26.64 -17.99 12.72
N ASP A 308 27.85 -18.28 13.19
CA ASP A 308 28.61 -19.44 12.74
C ASP A 308 28.18 -20.69 13.53
N ARG A 309 27.29 -21.52 12.96
CA ARG A 309 26.77 -22.70 13.66
C ARG A 309 27.93 -23.67 13.93
N GLU A 310 28.05 -24.03 15.22
CA GLU A 310 29.10 -24.92 15.75
C GLU A 310 30.55 -24.42 15.53
N GLY A 311 30.76 -23.13 15.22
CA GLY A 311 32.11 -22.56 15.04
C GLY A 311 32.86 -23.09 13.81
N LYS A 312 32.13 -23.64 12.83
CA LYS A 312 32.70 -24.35 11.67
C LYS A 312 33.41 -23.40 10.70
N ALA A 313 32.80 -22.28 10.34
CA ALA A 313 33.46 -21.33 9.44
C ALA A 313 34.65 -20.63 10.12
N GLN A 314 34.55 -20.30 11.41
CA GLN A 314 35.60 -19.65 12.19
C GLN A 314 36.81 -20.55 12.38
N SER A 315 36.62 -21.84 12.68
CA SER A 315 37.72 -22.81 12.79
C SER A 315 38.45 -23.00 11.45
N LEU A 316 37.71 -23.11 10.35
CA LEU A 316 38.26 -23.20 8.99
C LEU A 316 38.96 -21.90 8.55
N PHE A 317 38.49 -20.73 8.99
CA PHE A 317 39.13 -19.44 8.72
C PHE A 317 40.43 -19.26 9.52
N ARG A 318 40.51 -19.80 10.75
CA ARG A 318 41.77 -19.90 11.51
C ARG A 318 42.77 -20.83 10.82
N GLU A 319 42.33 -22.02 10.40
CA GLU A 319 43.12 -22.99 9.62
C GLU A 319 43.71 -22.34 8.35
N LEU A 320 42.91 -21.54 7.64
CA LEU A 320 43.34 -20.75 6.47
C LEU A 320 44.34 -19.65 6.84
N GLY A 321 44.06 -18.87 7.89
CA GLY A 321 44.94 -17.80 8.36
C GLY A 321 46.31 -18.30 8.84
N ASP A 322 46.40 -19.53 9.34
CA ASP A 322 47.67 -20.16 9.71
C ASP A 322 48.51 -20.55 8.49
N ILE A 323 47.89 -21.06 7.42
CA ILE A 323 48.58 -21.36 6.15
C ILE A 323 49.14 -20.08 5.51
N VAL A 324 48.34 -19.00 5.51
CA VAL A 324 48.78 -17.69 4.98
C VAL A 324 49.92 -17.11 5.83
N ARG A 325 49.82 -17.13 7.17
CA ARG A 325 50.89 -16.65 8.07
C ARG A 325 52.20 -17.45 7.97
N ARG A 326 52.15 -18.70 7.52
CA ARG A 326 53.34 -19.54 7.23
C ARG A 326 53.97 -19.26 5.85
N GLY A 327 53.49 -18.25 5.12
CA GLY A 327 53.99 -17.91 3.78
C GLY A 327 53.55 -18.85 2.66
N GLN A 328 52.70 -19.84 2.94
CA GLN A 328 52.26 -20.88 1.99
C GLN A 328 51.06 -20.43 1.13
N GLY A 329 50.93 -19.12 0.89
CA GLY A 329 49.74 -18.50 0.27
C GLY A 329 49.42 -18.98 -1.15
N SER A 330 50.42 -19.44 -1.91
CA SER A 330 50.23 -20.04 -3.24
C SER A 330 49.63 -21.46 -3.20
N ALA A 331 49.64 -22.11 -2.04
CA ALA A 331 49.28 -23.52 -1.86
C ALA A 331 48.15 -23.74 -0.84
N VAL A 332 47.22 -22.78 -0.69
CA VAL A 332 45.99 -22.97 0.07
C VAL A 332 45.21 -24.16 -0.53
N PRO A 333 44.97 -25.26 0.22
CA PRO A 333 44.32 -26.45 -0.34
C PRO A 333 42.88 -26.18 -0.76
N ASP A 334 42.50 -26.60 -1.97
CA ASP A 334 41.12 -26.44 -2.44
C ASP A 334 40.10 -27.22 -1.59
N ALA A 335 40.53 -28.31 -0.92
CA ALA A 335 39.74 -28.99 0.09
C ALA A 335 39.40 -28.09 1.29
N LEU A 336 40.28 -27.18 1.71
CA LEU A 336 40.01 -26.21 2.78
C LEU A 336 39.06 -25.11 2.28
N ARG A 337 39.27 -24.60 1.05
CA ARG A 337 38.35 -23.65 0.41
C ARG A 337 36.93 -24.24 0.29
N ALA A 338 36.82 -25.50 -0.12
CA ALA A 338 35.55 -26.23 -0.23
C ALA A 338 34.89 -26.46 1.13
N ARG A 339 35.65 -26.87 2.16
CA ARG A 339 35.16 -26.97 3.55
C ARG A 339 34.61 -25.63 4.04
N LEU A 340 35.35 -24.53 3.85
CA LEU A 340 34.94 -23.19 4.29
C LEU A 340 33.68 -22.69 3.56
N ARG A 341 33.61 -22.89 2.23
CA ARG A 341 32.39 -22.60 1.45
C ARG A 341 31.19 -23.41 1.96
N LYS A 342 31.35 -24.71 2.21
CA LYS A 342 30.28 -25.56 2.72
C LYS A 342 29.80 -25.15 4.12
N ALA A 343 30.70 -24.76 5.02
CA ALA A 343 30.34 -24.22 6.33
C ALA A 343 29.58 -22.88 6.20
N HIS A 344 30.07 -21.96 5.37
CA HIS A 344 29.41 -20.68 5.13
C HIS A 344 28.05 -20.84 4.43
N HIS A 345 27.87 -21.84 3.56
CA HIS A 345 26.57 -22.19 2.98
C HIS A 345 25.59 -22.66 4.06
N ALA A 346 25.98 -23.62 4.91
CA ALA A 346 25.12 -24.12 5.98
C ALA A 346 24.71 -23.02 6.99
N ASN A 347 25.62 -22.09 7.29
CA ASN A 347 25.33 -20.90 8.09
C ASN A 347 24.33 -19.96 7.40
N MET A 348 24.46 -19.75 6.08
CA MET A 348 23.53 -18.91 5.31
C MET A 348 22.14 -19.53 5.21
N GLU A 349 22.07 -20.82 4.87
CA GLU A 349 20.83 -21.59 4.75
C GLU A 349 20.06 -21.69 6.08
N SER A 350 20.78 -21.75 7.21
CA SER A 350 20.20 -21.53 8.53
C SER A 350 19.68 -20.11 8.69
N PHE A 351 20.53 -19.12 8.45
CA PHE A 351 20.23 -17.72 8.70
C PHE A 351 18.98 -17.28 7.95
N ILE A 352 18.81 -17.71 6.69
CA ILE A 352 17.61 -17.47 5.89
C ILE A 352 16.41 -18.12 6.53
N ARG A 353 16.45 -19.41 6.87
CA ARG A 353 15.31 -20.10 7.52
C ARG A 353 14.91 -19.48 8.86
N ASP A 354 15.89 -19.00 9.64
CA ASP A 354 15.66 -18.32 10.91
C ASP A 354 15.09 -16.88 10.69
N VAL A 355 15.51 -16.19 9.62
CA VAL A 355 14.96 -14.90 9.16
C VAL A 355 13.53 -15.03 8.63
N ASP A 356 13.30 -15.92 7.67
CA ASP A 356 11.99 -16.23 7.07
C ASP A 356 10.94 -16.53 8.14
N LYS A 357 11.32 -17.34 9.13
CA LYS A 357 10.44 -17.70 10.24
C LYS A 357 10.07 -16.51 11.11
N LYS A 358 10.94 -15.51 11.27
CA LYS A 358 10.58 -14.24 11.93
C LYS A 358 9.77 -13.34 11.00
N ALA A 359 10.17 -13.19 9.73
CA ALA A 359 9.48 -12.34 8.76
C ALA A 359 8.02 -12.76 8.57
N ARG A 360 7.73 -14.07 8.44
CA ARG A 360 6.36 -14.61 8.38
C ARG A 360 5.58 -14.29 9.65
N LYS A 361 6.14 -14.51 10.83
CA LYS A 361 5.49 -14.15 12.12
C LYS A 361 5.21 -12.66 12.26
N VAL A 362 6.10 -11.80 11.77
CA VAL A 362 5.89 -10.35 11.75
C VAL A 362 4.77 -9.98 10.77
N ASN A 363 4.76 -10.58 9.58
CA ASN A 363 3.70 -10.35 8.60
C ASN A 363 2.33 -10.87 9.09
N GLU A 364 2.27 -12.07 9.69
CA GLU A 364 1.08 -12.63 10.34
C GLU A 364 0.53 -11.67 11.41
N ARG A 365 1.40 -11.18 12.31
CA ARG A 365 1.02 -10.19 13.35
C ARG A 365 0.57 -8.85 12.76
N ASN A 366 1.28 -8.32 11.77
CA ASN A 366 0.95 -7.01 11.19
C ASN A 366 -0.34 -7.07 10.36
N MET A 367 -0.65 -8.20 9.70
CA MET A 367 -1.97 -8.41 9.07
C MET A 367 -3.11 -8.45 10.10
N LEU A 368 -2.91 -9.12 11.24
CA LEU A 368 -3.88 -9.11 12.35
C LEU A 368 -4.08 -7.69 12.92
N ILE A 369 -3.01 -6.89 13.00
CA ILE A 369 -3.08 -5.48 13.42
C ILE A 369 -3.91 -4.65 12.43
N SER A 370 -3.60 -4.67 11.14
CA SER A 370 -4.36 -3.89 10.14
C SER A 370 -5.81 -4.36 9.97
N SER A 371 -6.08 -5.66 10.20
CA SER A 371 -7.44 -6.19 10.30
C SER A 371 -8.17 -5.60 11.51
N ALA A 372 -7.54 -5.62 12.69
CA ALA A 372 -8.10 -5.03 13.91
C ALA A 372 -8.33 -3.51 13.80
N GLU A 373 -7.40 -2.75 13.21
CA GLU A 373 -7.59 -1.31 12.92
C GLU A 373 -8.82 -1.07 12.04
N SER A 374 -8.99 -1.89 10.99
CA SER A 374 -10.14 -1.81 10.09
C SER A 374 -11.46 -2.12 10.80
N SER A 375 -11.47 -3.13 11.70
CA SER A 375 -12.63 -3.47 12.53
C SER A 375 -12.99 -2.42 13.60
N VAL A 376 -12.10 -1.50 13.93
CA VAL A 376 -12.39 -0.39 14.87
C VAL A 376 -13.09 0.78 14.18
N ALA A 377 -12.96 0.89 12.85
CA ALA A 377 -13.61 1.94 12.06
C ALA A 377 -15.12 1.70 11.81
N THR A 378 -15.63 0.50 12.09
CA THR A 378 -17.05 0.15 11.84
C THR A 378 -17.97 0.54 13.01
N PRO A 379 -19.22 1.00 12.76
CA PRO A 379 -20.15 1.36 13.83
C PRO A 379 -20.62 0.16 14.67
N VAL A 380 -20.43 0.27 15.99
CA VAL A 380 -20.72 -0.75 17.03
C VAL A 380 -22.22 -1.10 17.17
N CYS A 381 -23.13 -0.45 16.45
CA CYS A 381 -24.58 -0.54 16.63
C CYS A 381 -25.30 -1.56 15.74
N ASN A 382 -24.67 -2.03 14.66
CA ASN A 382 -25.29 -2.98 13.72
C ASN A 382 -24.93 -4.42 14.09
N SER A 383 -25.80 -5.39 13.81
CA SER A 383 -25.50 -6.83 13.97
C SER A 383 -24.33 -7.30 13.08
N ASP A 384 -24.03 -6.60 11.99
CA ASP A 384 -22.77 -6.72 11.22
C ASP A 384 -21.53 -6.76 12.13
N PHE A 385 -21.52 -5.95 13.21
CA PHE A 385 -20.44 -5.84 14.20
C PHE A 385 -20.33 -7.05 15.16
N LEU A 386 -21.31 -7.96 15.16
CA LEU A 386 -21.19 -9.25 15.85
C LEU A 386 -20.40 -10.27 15.04
N SER A 387 -20.27 -10.08 13.71
CA SER A 387 -19.57 -11.00 12.81
C SER A 387 -18.07 -11.05 13.14
N SER A 388 -17.60 -12.15 13.75
CA SER A 388 -16.17 -12.35 13.96
C SER A 388 -15.44 -12.39 12.60
N PRO A 389 -14.39 -11.56 12.35
CA PRO A 389 -13.66 -11.55 11.09
C PRO A 389 -12.88 -12.87 10.93
N THR A 390 -13.55 -13.83 10.31
CA THR A 390 -13.08 -15.21 10.14
C THR A 390 -12.65 -15.39 8.70
N GLU A 391 -11.42 -14.95 8.38
CA GLU A 391 -10.79 -15.41 7.14
C GLU A 391 -10.71 -16.93 7.18
N VAL A 392 -11.34 -17.59 6.20
CA VAL A 392 -11.14 -19.02 5.96
C VAL A 392 -9.76 -19.19 5.33
N ILE A 393 -8.71 -19.10 6.14
CA ILE A 393 -7.34 -19.41 5.74
C ILE A 393 -7.29 -20.91 5.50
N THR A 394 -7.49 -21.30 4.24
CA THR A 394 -7.57 -22.69 3.77
C THR A 394 -6.21 -23.40 3.86
N ARG A 395 -5.75 -23.67 5.09
CA ARG A 395 -4.55 -24.47 5.37
C ARG A 395 -4.76 -25.87 4.82
N SER A 396 -4.03 -26.21 3.76
CA SER A 396 -4.06 -27.52 3.13
C SER A 396 -3.66 -28.61 4.14
N PRO A 397 -4.44 -29.71 4.27
CA PRO A 397 -4.20 -30.72 5.29
C PRO A 397 -3.04 -31.65 4.90
N THR A 398 -1.82 -31.28 5.28
CA THR A 398 -0.62 -32.11 5.06
C THR A 398 -0.36 -33.03 6.25
N GLU A 399 -0.64 -34.32 6.05
CA GLU A 399 -0.04 -35.48 6.73
C GLU A 399 0.11 -35.46 8.27
N VAL A 400 -0.96 -35.80 9.00
CA VAL A 400 -0.82 -36.40 10.34
C VAL A 400 -0.63 -37.91 10.19
N ALA A 401 0.60 -38.33 9.88
CA ALA A 401 0.96 -39.74 9.77
C ALA A 401 1.21 -40.38 11.15
N THR A 402 0.61 -41.55 11.41
CA THR A 402 0.67 -42.27 12.68
C THR A 402 2.08 -42.80 13.00
N ARG A 403 2.57 -42.53 14.22
CA ARG A 403 3.86 -43.04 14.72
C ARG A 403 3.69 -44.15 15.75
N SER A 404 3.46 -45.37 15.26
CA SER A 404 3.46 -46.60 16.07
C SER A 404 4.63 -47.50 15.67
N GLN A 405 5.60 -47.70 16.57
CA GLN A 405 6.68 -48.69 16.39
C GLN A 405 6.37 -49.99 17.13
N PRO A 406 6.88 -51.13 16.61
CA PRO A 406 7.52 -52.13 17.44
C PRO A 406 9.00 -52.34 17.06
N ILE A 407 9.68 -53.19 17.85
CA ILE A 407 11.15 -53.35 17.91
C ILE A 407 11.57 -54.71 17.33
N THR A 408 12.70 -54.76 16.60
CA THR A 408 13.53 -55.97 16.46
C THR A 408 15.02 -55.64 16.24
N LEU A 409 15.91 -56.60 16.50
CA LEU A 409 17.37 -56.44 16.54
C LEU A 409 18.11 -57.25 15.44
N GLU A 410 19.38 -56.85 15.18
CA GLU A 410 20.52 -57.71 14.80
C GLU A 410 20.52 -58.46 13.42
N ALA A 411 21.66 -58.80 12.78
CA ALA A 411 23.08 -58.45 13.00
C ALA A 411 23.97 -58.62 11.72
N ALA A 412 25.12 -57.92 11.73
CA ALA A 412 26.46 -58.22 11.16
C ALA A 412 26.68 -59.00 9.82
N ALA A 413 27.47 -58.40 8.91
CA ALA A 413 28.57 -59.05 8.16
C ALA A 413 29.47 -58.02 7.39
N SER A 414 30.71 -58.38 7.04
CA SER A 414 31.67 -57.61 6.20
C SER A 414 32.91 -58.47 5.83
N PRO A 415 33.80 -58.09 4.87
CA PRO A 415 33.73 -57.04 3.84
C PRO A 415 33.48 -57.67 2.43
N PRO A 416 34.41 -57.93 1.44
CA PRO A 416 35.83 -57.58 1.22
C PRO A 416 36.18 -56.90 -0.15
N SER A 417 37.45 -56.49 -0.30
CA SER A 417 38.26 -56.31 -1.54
C SER A 417 37.81 -55.44 -2.73
N THR A 418 38.66 -54.48 -3.08
CA THR A 418 38.78 -53.79 -4.40
C THR A 418 39.51 -54.67 -5.46
N PRO A 419 39.47 -54.32 -6.76
CA PRO A 419 40.64 -53.58 -7.29
C PRO A 419 40.39 -52.53 -8.42
N ASP A 420 41.34 -51.58 -8.46
CA ASP A 420 41.90 -50.80 -9.59
C ASP A 420 41.14 -49.66 -10.33
N ARG A 421 41.94 -48.73 -10.87
CA ARG A 421 41.59 -47.45 -11.53
C ARG A 421 42.52 -47.15 -12.72
N VAL A 422 42.45 -47.92 -13.82
CA VAL A 422 43.09 -47.53 -15.10
C VAL A 422 42.14 -47.76 -16.28
N GLY A 423 41.64 -46.68 -16.89
CA GLY A 423 41.02 -46.77 -18.22
C GLY A 423 39.99 -45.69 -18.62
N GLN A 424 39.18 -45.17 -17.69
CA GLN A 424 37.92 -44.50 -18.09
C GLN A 424 37.98 -42.97 -18.26
N LEU A 425 39.06 -42.29 -17.83
CA LEU A 425 39.16 -40.83 -17.91
C LEU A 425 39.71 -40.28 -19.26
N ARG A 426 39.98 -41.14 -20.25
CA ARG A 426 40.62 -40.74 -21.53
C ARG A 426 39.68 -40.68 -22.75
N ARG A 427 38.36 -40.74 -22.54
CA ARG A 427 37.35 -40.78 -23.63
C ARG A 427 36.32 -39.63 -23.67
N MET A 428 36.41 -38.63 -22.77
CA MET A 428 35.42 -37.54 -22.67
C MET A 428 35.90 -36.15 -23.16
N LEU A 429 37.16 -35.98 -23.59
CA LEU A 429 37.76 -34.66 -23.85
C LEU A 429 38.19 -34.43 -25.32
N GLN A 430 37.41 -34.93 -26.30
CA GLN A 430 37.74 -34.79 -27.73
C GLN A 430 36.54 -34.56 -28.69
N SER A 431 35.44 -33.93 -28.26
CA SER A 431 34.25 -33.74 -29.13
C SER A 431 33.70 -32.32 -29.29
N TRP A 432 34.02 -31.36 -28.41
CA TRP A 432 33.52 -29.98 -28.50
C TRP A 432 34.59 -29.01 -29.03
N GLY A 433 34.61 -28.84 -30.36
CA GLY A 433 35.65 -28.03 -31.02
C GLY A 433 35.37 -27.61 -32.47
N SER A 434 34.12 -27.62 -32.96
CA SER A 434 33.71 -26.95 -34.22
C SER A 434 32.21 -27.01 -34.48
N ARG A 435 31.56 -25.85 -34.64
CA ARG A 435 30.40 -25.69 -35.54
C ARG A 435 30.45 -24.31 -36.20
N ARG A 436 30.67 -24.30 -37.52
CA ARG A 436 30.51 -23.11 -38.37
C ARG A 436 29.01 -22.85 -38.61
N GLN A 437 28.65 -21.59 -38.78
CA GLN A 437 27.36 -21.22 -39.37
C GLN A 437 27.24 -21.78 -40.81
N LYS A 438 26.02 -22.15 -41.21
CA LYS A 438 25.59 -22.28 -42.61
C LYS A 438 24.12 -21.80 -42.73
N PRO A 439 23.68 -21.33 -43.91
CA PRO A 439 22.50 -20.49 -44.05
C PRO A 439 21.17 -21.25 -44.12
N LEU A 440 20.07 -20.52 -43.91
CA LEU A 440 18.71 -21.00 -44.16
C LEU A 440 18.46 -21.22 -45.67
N PRO A 441 17.67 -22.24 -46.05
CA PRO A 441 17.03 -22.30 -47.37
C PRO A 441 15.77 -21.42 -47.40
N LYS A 442 15.38 -20.96 -48.61
CA LYS A 442 14.05 -20.38 -48.88
C LYS A 442 13.06 -21.49 -49.23
N GLY A 443 11.80 -21.30 -48.90
CA GLY A 443 10.67 -22.09 -49.39
C GLY A 443 9.43 -21.21 -49.56
N GLN A 444 8.67 -21.43 -50.63
CA GLN A 444 7.35 -20.83 -50.90
C GLN A 444 6.30 -21.94 -50.80
N GLY A 445 5.04 -21.59 -50.54
CA GLY A 445 3.91 -22.53 -50.58
C GLY A 445 2.67 -21.92 -49.93
N ASP A 446 1.57 -21.88 -50.67
CA ASP A 446 0.32 -21.21 -50.30
C ASP A 446 -0.75 -22.17 -49.74
N GLU A 447 -1.88 -21.56 -49.35
CA GLU A 447 -3.25 -22.09 -49.21
C GLU A 447 -3.72 -22.84 -47.94
N ALA A 448 -4.98 -22.47 -47.61
CA ALA A 448 -6.05 -23.22 -46.94
C ALA A 448 -6.37 -22.93 -45.45
N LEU A 449 -7.51 -22.26 -45.23
CA LEU A 449 -8.27 -22.31 -43.97
C LEU A 449 -8.96 -23.68 -43.81
N PRO A 450 -9.27 -24.09 -42.57
CA PRO A 450 -10.68 -24.02 -42.15
C PRO A 450 -10.89 -23.36 -40.78
N LYS A 451 -12.17 -23.09 -40.45
CA LYS A 451 -12.61 -22.50 -39.18
C LYS A 451 -12.67 -23.54 -38.05
N GLY A 452 -12.42 -23.11 -36.82
CA GLY A 452 -12.78 -23.83 -35.59
C GLY A 452 -13.03 -22.82 -34.45
N GLN A 453 -13.99 -23.11 -33.58
CA GLN A 453 -14.27 -22.36 -32.35
C GLN A 453 -13.85 -23.21 -31.14
N GLY A 454 -13.40 -22.56 -30.07
CA GLY A 454 -13.14 -23.20 -28.78
C GLY A 454 -12.17 -22.37 -27.94
N ASP A 455 -12.57 -22.03 -26.72
CA ASP A 455 -11.68 -21.46 -25.71
C ASP A 455 -10.79 -22.56 -25.13
N GLU A 456 -9.47 -22.33 -25.07
CA GLU A 456 -8.54 -23.03 -24.19
C GLU A 456 -7.48 -22.05 -23.66
N ASP A 457 -7.11 -22.18 -22.39
CA ASP A 457 -6.14 -21.32 -21.72
C ASP A 457 -4.73 -21.44 -22.33
N LEU A 458 -4.09 -20.30 -22.62
CA LEU A 458 -2.70 -20.25 -23.05
C LEU A 458 -1.76 -20.22 -21.84
N PRO A 459 -0.95 -21.28 -21.57
CA PRO A 459 0.11 -21.19 -20.58
C PRO A 459 1.25 -20.31 -21.11
N GLU A 460 1.67 -19.31 -20.32
CA GLU A 460 2.83 -18.49 -20.66
C GLU A 460 4.11 -19.33 -20.75
N LYS A 461 4.59 -19.56 -21.98
CA LYS A 461 5.91 -20.14 -22.22
C LYS A 461 6.98 -19.11 -21.89
N HIS A 462 7.46 -19.13 -20.65
CA HIS A 462 8.80 -18.65 -20.36
C HIS A 462 9.81 -19.51 -21.13
N GLU A 463 10.55 -18.90 -22.05
CA GLU A 463 11.72 -19.53 -22.68
C GLU A 463 12.92 -19.49 -21.71
N ASP A 464 13.69 -20.58 -21.67
CA ASP A 464 14.84 -20.72 -20.77
C ASP A 464 16.03 -19.82 -21.17
N GLU A 465 16.08 -18.59 -20.65
CA GLU A 465 17.29 -17.75 -20.80
C GLU A 465 18.50 -18.36 -20.06
N PRO A 466 19.69 -18.40 -20.69
CA PRO A 466 20.87 -19.02 -20.10
C PRO A 466 21.50 -18.15 -19.01
N ILE A 467 21.12 -18.38 -17.75
CA ILE A 467 21.67 -17.70 -16.57
C ILE A 467 23.17 -18.03 -16.41
N TRP A 468 24.05 -17.05 -16.64
CA TRP A 468 25.50 -17.21 -16.49
C TRP A 468 26.08 -16.56 -15.22
N GLY A 469 26.97 -17.30 -14.55
CA GLY A 469 28.32 -16.79 -14.32
C GLY A 469 28.65 -16.05 -13.01
N SER A 470 27.74 -15.87 -12.05
CA SER A 470 28.09 -15.24 -10.76
C SER A 470 27.28 -15.78 -9.58
N TRP A 471 27.91 -16.62 -8.75
CA TRP A 471 27.46 -17.14 -7.43
C TRP A 471 26.12 -17.94 -7.38
N ASN A 472 25.20 -17.72 -8.31
CA ASN A 472 23.85 -18.29 -8.34
C ASN A 472 23.78 -19.81 -8.60
N ALA A 473 24.82 -20.43 -9.16
CA ALA A 473 24.75 -21.81 -9.67
C ALA A 473 24.52 -22.89 -8.59
N ASP A 474 25.00 -22.65 -7.36
CA ASP A 474 24.85 -23.58 -6.23
C ASP A 474 23.68 -23.19 -5.28
N ILE A 475 22.94 -22.12 -5.61
CA ILE A 475 21.86 -21.60 -4.77
C ILE A 475 20.54 -22.24 -5.18
N SER A 476 20.10 -23.24 -4.40
CA SER A 476 18.82 -23.93 -4.60
C SER A 476 17.59 -23.11 -4.17
N ASP A 477 17.78 -22.06 -3.39
CA ASP A 477 16.70 -21.19 -2.92
C ASP A 477 16.41 -20.07 -3.92
N ARG A 478 15.22 -20.14 -4.55
CA ARG A 478 14.76 -19.16 -5.55
C ARG A 478 14.57 -17.75 -4.99
N SER A 479 14.46 -17.56 -3.67
CA SER A 479 14.33 -16.22 -3.06
C SER A 479 15.62 -15.38 -3.16
N LEU A 480 16.78 -16.04 -3.20
CA LEU A 480 18.08 -15.40 -3.30
C LEU A 480 18.55 -15.15 -4.74
N LEU A 481 18.01 -15.91 -5.70
CA LEU A 481 18.39 -15.83 -7.12
C LEU A 481 18.00 -14.45 -7.69
N GLY A 482 18.99 -13.56 -7.76
CA GLY A 482 18.83 -12.19 -8.27
C GLY A 482 19.10 -11.07 -7.26
N LEU A 483 19.53 -11.37 -6.02
CA LEU A 483 19.99 -10.32 -5.09
C LEU A 483 21.18 -9.53 -5.66
N LEU A 484 21.21 -8.22 -5.40
CA LEU A 484 22.27 -7.30 -5.82
C LEU A 484 23.25 -6.96 -4.68
N TYR A 485 24.39 -6.33 -5.00
CA TYR A 485 25.37 -5.88 -4.00
C TYR A 485 24.91 -4.62 -3.25
N THR A 486 24.07 -3.82 -3.90
CA THR A 486 23.26 -2.73 -3.34
C THR A 486 22.15 -3.35 -2.50
N SER A 487 22.28 -3.20 -1.20
CA SER A 487 21.41 -3.79 -0.18
C SER A 487 19.95 -3.37 -0.36
N GLY A 488 19.04 -4.35 -0.34
CA GLY A 488 17.59 -4.15 -0.49
C GLY A 488 17.02 -4.39 -1.89
N PHE A 489 17.86 -4.64 -2.90
CA PHE A 489 17.40 -4.79 -4.29
C PHE A 489 17.53 -6.21 -4.85
N HIS A 490 16.52 -6.59 -5.64
CA HIS A 490 16.35 -7.88 -6.33
C HIS A 490 16.16 -7.64 -7.84
N ALA A 491 16.99 -8.28 -8.67
CA ALA A 491 16.85 -8.32 -10.13
C ALA A 491 15.79 -9.34 -10.62
N THR A 492 14.93 -9.84 -9.73
CA THR A 492 13.83 -10.76 -10.05
C THR A 492 12.78 -10.05 -10.93
N GLY A 493 12.32 -10.74 -11.98
CA GLY A 493 11.48 -10.13 -13.02
C GLY A 493 12.24 -9.23 -14.02
N GLY A 494 13.57 -9.19 -13.95
CA GLY A 494 14.43 -8.53 -14.93
C GLY A 494 15.05 -7.22 -14.44
N SER A 495 16.05 -6.76 -15.18
CA SER A 495 16.80 -5.53 -14.92
C SER A 495 17.31 -4.93 -16.23
N PHE A 496 17.57 -3.61 -16.27
CA PHE A 496 18.24 -3.00 -17.41
C PHE A 496 19.74 -3.34 -17.37
N ARG A 497 20.20 -4.09 -18.37
CA ARG A 497 21.62 -4.43 -18.55
C ARG A 497 22.27 -3.53 -19.60
N GLY A 498 23.54 -3.20 -19.38
CA GLY A 498 24.30 -2.30 -20.25
C GLY A 498 25.80 -2.57 -20.23
N THR A 499 26.58 -1.60 -20.72
CA THR A 499 28.04 -1.62 -20.61
C THR A 499 28.49 -0.42 -19.78
N CYS A 500 29.19 -0.65 -18.67
CA CYS A 500 29.55 0.43 -17.76
C CYS A 500 30.48 1.46 -18.43
N PRO A 501 30.17 2.76 -18.43
CA PRO A 501 31.09 3.78 -18.95
C PRO A 501 32.40 3.87 -18.16
N LEU A 502 32.42 3.46 -16.88
CA LEU A 502 33.61 3.53 -16.02
C LEU A 502 34.53 2.29 -16.09
N CYS A 503 33.98 1.08 -15.94
CA CYS A 503 34.77 -0.15 -15.90
C CYS A 503 34.68 -1.01 -17.16
N HIS A 504 33.88 -0.58 -18.14
CA HIS A 504 33.65 -1.23 -19.44
C HIS A 504 33.12 -2.67 -19.39
N ALA A 505 32.71 -3.16 -18.21
CA ALA A 505 32.01 -4.43 -18.06
C ALA A 505 30.65 -4.39 -18.77
N SER A 506 30.43 -5.32 -19.70
CA SER A 506 29.22 -5.50 -20.51
C SER A 506 28.24 -6.49 -19.88
N ASP A 507 26.96 -6.37 -20.24
CA ASP A 507 25.84 -7.17 -19.73
C ASP A 507 25.66 -7.12 -18.20
N MET A 508 26.08 -6.01 -17.59
CA MET A 508 25.90 -5.75 -16.17
C MET A 508 24.58 -5.02 -15.94
N THR A 509 23.85 -5.38 -14.88
CA THR A 509 22.78 -4.54 -14.32
C THR A 509 23.30 -3.13 -14.10
N MET A 510 22.61 -2.14 -14.65
CA MET A 510 22.97 -0.74 -14.50
C MET A 510 22.32 -0.14 -13.24
N ALA A 511 22.84 1.00 -12.79
CA ALA A 511 22.32 1.76 -11.67
C ALA A 511 22.44 3.27 -11.95
N TRP A 512 21.40 4.02 -11.59
CA TRP A 512 21.42 5.47 -11.54
C TRP A 512 22.33 5.95 -10.40
N LEU A 513 23.13 6.97 -10.65
CA LEU A 513 23.85 7.72 -9.62
C LEU A 513 23.17 9.07 -9.42
N PHE A 514 22.56 9.23 -8.25
CA PHE A 514 21.92 10.47 -7.83
C PHE A 514 22.90 11.35 -7.08
N ARG A 515 22.85 12.67 -7.27
CA ARG A 515 23.78 13.62 -6.64
C ARG A 515 23.11 14.54 -5.61
N VAL A 516 23.85 14.86 -4.55
CA VAL A 516 23.49 15.94 -3.62
C VAL A 516 23.79 17.29 -4.28
N PRO A 517 22.88 18.29 -4.24
CA PRO A 517 23.15 19.65 -4.73
C PRO A 517 24.14 20.46 -3.87
N VAL A 518 25.40 20.02 -3.79
CA VAL A 518 26.46 20.48 -2.86
C VAL A 518 26.42 22.01 -2.60
N PRO A 519 26.11 22.45 -1.36
CA PRO A 519 26.12 23.86 -1.02
C PRO A 519 27.56 24.37 -0.84
N GLY A 520 28.05 25.14 -1.81
CA GLY A 520 29.38 25.79 -1.76
C GLY A 520 30.47 25.19 -2.64
N GLY A 521 30.16 24.20 -3.49
CA GLY A 521 31.14 23.64 -4.43
C GLY A 521 31.54 24.64 -5.53
N GLU A 522 32.82 25.01 -5.60
CA GLU A 522 33.35 26.14 -6.40
C GLU A 522 33.33 25.95 -7.94
N LEU A 523 32.85 24.81 -8.45
CA LEU A 523 33.03 24.39 -9.85
C LEU A 523 31.95 24.89 -10.84
N THR A 524 30.90 25.57 -10.39
CA THR A 524 30.10 26.48 -11.24
C THR A 524 29.68 27.72 -10.45
N PRO A 525 29.60 28.91 -11.07
CA PRO A 525 29.23 30.14 -10.37
C PRO A 525 27.74 30.15 -10.02
N ARG A 526 27.40 29.64 -8.82
CA ARG A 526 26.03 29.61 -8.28
C ARG A 526 25.58 30.97 -7.73
N SER A 527 25.76 32.03 -8.51
CA SER A 527 25.48 33.42 -8.14
C SER A 527 23.99 33.77 -8.26
N SER A 528 23.14 33.22 -7.36
CA SER A 528 21.83 33.80 -7.00
C SER A 528 21.05 33.02 -5.94
N ILE A 529 21.01 31.69 -6.01
CA ILE A 529 20.06 30.87 -5.23
C ILE A 529 20.60 30.58 -3.81
N SER A 530 20.52 31.60 -2.94
CA SER A 530 20.70 31.46 -1.49
C SER A 530 19.39 31.31 -0.71
N SER A 531 18.25 31.59 -1.35
CA SER A 531 16.90 31.27 -0.86
C SER A 531 16.39 29.98 -1.49
N PRO A 532 15.66 29.11 -0.76
CA PRO A 532 14.93 28.00 -1.38
C PRO A 532 13.93 28.54 -2.42
N THR A 533 13.67 27.79 -3.50
CA THR A 533 12.75 28.27 -4.55
C THR A 533 11.34 28.44 -3.96
N PRO A 534 10.68 29.61 -4.12
CA PRO A 534 9.39 29.86 -3.47
C PRO A 534 8.33 28.79 -3.80
N ASN A 535 7.63 28.33 -2.76
CA ASN A 535 6.63 27.25 -2.79
C ASN A 535 7.16 25.84 -3.15
N PHE A 536 8.47 25.63 -3.24
CA PHE A 536 9.05 24.28 -3.34
C PHE A 536 9.05 23.59 -1.94
N PRO A 537 8.65 22.31 -1.82
CA PRO A 537 8.61 21.62 -0.52
C PRO A 537 9.96 21.56 0.19
N SER A 538 9.98 21.82 1.50
CA SER A 538 11.19 21.78 2.32
C SER A 538 11.64 20.34 2.63
N GLN A 539 12.93 20.16 2.93
CA GLN A 539 13.48 18.90 3.40
C GLN A 539 12.67 18.34 4.59
N GLY A 540 12.38 17.04 4.58
CA GLY A 540 11.60 16.36 5.63
C GLY A 540 10.12 16.75 5.73
N SER A 541 9.54 17.38 4.71
CA SER A 541 8.13 17.83 4.75
C SER A 541 7.10 16.81 4.23
N CYS A 542 7.53 15.74 3.55
CA CYS A 542 6.69 14.64 3.06
C CYS A 542 5.40 15.09 2.33
N VAL A 543 5.47 16.20 1.57
CA VAL A 543 4.29 16.88 1.02
C VAL A 543 3.60 16.07 -0.08
N ARG A 544 2.26 15.96 0.00
CA ARG A 544 1.41 15.52 -1.12
C ARG A 544 1.32 16.64 -2.17
N LEU A 545 1.43 16.28 -3.44
CA LEU A 545 1.64 17.22 -4.53
C LEU A 545 0.39 17.34 -5.41
N SER A 546 -0.04 18.56 -5.70
CA SER A 546 -1.08 18.81 -6.70
C SER A 546 -0.64 18.43 -8.12
N PHE A 547 0.67 18.43 -8.44
CA PHE A 547 1.17 18.19 -9.80
C PHE A 547 2.51 17.42 -9.79
N PRO A 548 2.55 16.17 -9.31
CA PRO A 548 3.78 15.40 -9.14
C PRO A 548 4.59 15.22 -10.44
N LEU A 549 3.92 15.04 -11.58
CA LEU A 549 4.58 14.94 -12.88
C LEU A 549 5.22 16.26 -13.36
N ALA A 550 4.96 17.40 -12.71
CA ALA A 550 5.58 18.70 -13.03
C ALA A 550 6.92 18.95 -12.31
N MET A 551 7.35 18.06 -11.41
CA MET A 551 8.47 18.34 -10.51
C MET A 551 9.86 18.24 -11.14
N GLY A 552 10.03 17.63 -12.32
CA GLY A 552 11.33 17.39 -12.97
C GLY A 552 12.06 18.59 -13.57
N LEU A 553 11.53 19.82 -13.40
CA LEU A 553 12.18 21.07 -13.85
C LEU A 553 12.77 21.94 -12.73
N TRP A 554 12.47 21.64 -11.46
CA TRP A 554 12.93 22.47 -10.36
C TRP A 554 14.44 22.31 -10.15
N PRO A 555 15.21 23.38 -9.84
CA PRO A 555 16.67 23.27 -9.63
C PRO A 555 17.07 22.19 -8.61
N GLU A 556 16.23 21.99 -7.59
CA GLU A 556 16.38 21.02 -6.51
C GLU A 556 16.22 19.56 -6.98
N THR A 557 15.47 19.29 -8.05
CA THR A 557 15.20 17.93 -8.58
C THR A 557 15.99 17.64 -9.86
N ALA A 558 16.09 18.61 -10.77
CA ALA A 558 16.83 18.50 -12.03
C ALA A 558 18.35 18.37 -11.81
N GLY A 559 18.87 18.89 -10.69
CA GLY A 559 20.27 18.74 -10.28
C GLY A 559 20.66 17.31 -9.88
N VAL A 560 19.69 16.44 -9.60
CA VAL A 560 19.93 15.10 -9.03
C VAL A 560 20.52 14.13 -10.05
N LEU A 561 20.06 14.18 -11.31
CA LEU A 561 20.55 13.36 -12.43
C LEU A 561 21.36 14.20 -13.45
N THR A 562 22.21 15.12 -12.99
CA THR A 562 23.09 15.87 -13.90
C THR A 562 24.06 14.93 -14.63
N VAL A 563 23.82 14.68 -15.91
CA VAL A 563 24.87 14.21 -16.82
C VAL A 563 25.89 15.35 -16.96
N PRO A 564 27.19 15.11 -16.72
CA PRO A 564 28.19 16.15 -16.91
C PRO A 564 28.20 16.61 -18.38
N PRO A 565 28.39 17.92 -18.66
CA PRO A 565 28.51 18.37 -20.04
C PRO A 565 29.69 17.65 -20.72
N PRO A 566 29.60 17.35 -22.03
CA PRO A 566 30.71 16.72 -22.75
C PRO A 566 31.96 17.58 -22.56
N ALA A 567 33.07 16.93 -22.19
CA ALA A 567 34.32 17.64 -21.93
C ALA A 567 34.68 18.52 -23.13
N PRO A 568 35.04 19.81 -22.92
CA PRO A 568 35.22 20.75 -24.01
C PRO A 568 36.28 20.23 -24.97
N THR A 569 35.86 19.90 -26.19
CA THR A 569 36.78 19.50 -27.25
C THR A 569 37.80 20.62 -27.45
N ALA A 570 39.07 20.25 -27.55
CA ALA A 570 40.18 21.20 -27.50
C ALA A 570 40.25 22.05 -28.78
N ALA A 571 39.40 23.08 -28.85
CA ALA A 571 39.34 24.02 -29.96
C ALA A 571 40.73 24.56 -30.27
N ALA A 572 41.13 24.52 -31.54
CA ALA A 572 42.52 24.55 -31.99
C ALA A 572 43.23 25.91 -31.86
N GLY A 573 43.39 26.39 -30.63
CA GLY A 573 44.20 27.55 -30.23
C GLY A 573 45.35 27.12 -29.32
N LYS A 574 46.54 27.70 -29.51
CA LYS A 574 47.79 27.29 -28.84
C LYS A 574 47.90 27.71 -27.35
N CYS A 575 46.79 27.81 -26.63
CA CYS A 575 46.79 28.07 -25.19
C CYS A 575 46.97 26.76 -24.43
N ARG A 576 48.07 26.64 -23.68
CA ARG A 576 48.50 25.42 -22.97
C ARG A 576 47.70 25.24 -21.67
N ALA A 577 46.40 24.96 -21.79
CA ALA A 577 45.55 24.61 -20.66
C ALA A 577 46.13 23.38 -19.94
N VAL A 578 46.20 23.45 -18.60
CA VAL A 578 46.56 22.31 -17.77
C VAL A 578 45.39 21.32 -17.80
N ALA A 579 45.65 20.06 -18.14
CA ALA A 579 44.61 19.03 -18.09
C ALA A 579 44.09 18.92 -16.64
N PRO A 580 42.76 18.90 -16.41
CA PRO A 580 42.21 18.75 -15.07
C PRO A 580 42.72 17.45 -14.45
N SER A 581 43.07 17.49 -13.16
CA SER A 581 43.57 16.29 -12.48
C SER A 581 42.50 15.20 -12.46
N ALA A 582 42.90 13.92 -12.45
CA ALA A 582 41.96 12.79 -12.51
C ALA A 582 40.90 12.79 -11.39
N HIS A 583 41.15 13.51 -10.28
CA HIS A 583 40.22 13.69 -9.17
C HIS A 583 39.05 14.66 -9.45
N GLN A 584 39.01 15.34 -10.61
CA GLN A 584 37.96 16.32 -10.95
C GLN A 584 36.93 15.83 -11.98
N MET A 585 37.00 14.57 -12.44
CA MET A 585 35.96 14.01 -13.33
C MET A 585 34.72 13.59 -12.53
N ALA A 586 33.63 14.34 -12.67
CA ALA A 586 32.36 14.03 -12.01
C ALA A 586 31.73 12.73 -12.57
N PRO A 587 31.26 11.80 -11.73
CA PRO A 587 30.89 10.45 -12.16
C PRO A 587 29.66 10.45 -13.08
N PRO A 588 29.60 9.60 -14.12
CA PRO A 588 28.46 9.54 -15.04
C PRO A 588 27.19 9.10 -14.30
N ALA A 589 26.05 9.67 -14.69
CA ALA A 589 24.76 9.45 -14.01
C ALA A 589 24.20 8.01 -14.12
N LEU A 590 24.83 7.14 -14.93
CA LEU A 590 24.50 5.73 -15.10
C LEU A 590 25.80 4.91 -15.11
N VAL A 591 25.90 3.92 -14.23
CA VAL A 591 27.06 2.99 -14.10
C VAL A 591 26.57 1.55 -13.96
N CYS A 592 27.45 0.55 -13.95
CA CYS A 592 27.04 -0.78 -13.49
C CYS A 592 26.89 -0.82 -11.97
N GLU A 593 26.02 -1.71 -11.50
CA GLU A 593 25.64 -1.87 -10.09
C GLU A 593 26.85 -2.07 -9.14
N PRO A 594 27.89 -2.87 -9.44
CA PRO A 594 29.06 -2.94 -8.56
C PRO A 594 29.88 -1.64 -8.48
N CYS A 595 29.89 -0.83 -9.54
CA CYS A 595 30.48 0.52 -9.49
C CYS A 595 29.61 1.49 -8.69
N SER A 596 28.27 1.34 -8.72
CA SER A 596 27.40 2.21 -7.93
C SER A 596 27.54 1.98 -6.43
N VAL A 597 27.74 0.72 -6.02
CA VAL A 597 28.09 0.37 -4.63
C VAL A 597 29.42 0.99 -4.19
N PHE A 598 30.41 1.12 -5.09
CA PHE A 598 31.65 1.82 -4.78
C PHE A 598 31.41 3.31 -4.47
N PHE A 599 30.64 4.03 -5.31
CA PHE A 599 30.32 5.43 -5.03
C PHE A 599 29.47 5.59 -3.75
N ALA A 600 28.47 4.73 -3.55
CA ALA A 600 27.57 4.79 -2.39
C ALA A 600 28.25 4.43 -1.06
N ARG A 601 29.24 3.53 -1.04
CA ARG A 601 29.92 3.10 0.21
C ARG A 601 31.30 3.74 0.42
N GLY A 602 31.99 4.15 -0.64
CA GLY A 602 33.42 4.47 -0.60
C GLY A 602 33.79 5.96 -0.68
N GLY A 603 32.88 6.82 -1.14
CA GLY A 603 33.20 8.23 -1.40
C GLY A 603 31.99 9.11 -1.72
N ALA A 604 30.83 8.82 -1.13
CA ALA A 604 29.56 9.51 -1.41
C ALA A 604 29.68 11.05 -1.30
N SER A 605 30.29 11.54 -0.23
CA SER A 605 30.58 12.97 -0.02
C SER A 605 31.67 13.52 -0.95
N GLU A 606 32.75 12.78 -1.20
CA GLU A 606 33.87 13.22 -2.05
C GLU A 606 33.49 13.36 -3.54
N HIS A 607 32.52 12.56 -3.99
CA HIS A 607 32.02 12.58 -5.37
C HIS A 607 30.63 13.23 -5.52
N GLY A 608 30.06 13.75 -4.42
CA GLY A 608 28.75 14.40 -4.39
C GLY A 608 27.57 13.46 -4.72
N VAL A 609 27.73 12.15 -4.55
CA VAL A 609 26.70 11.13 -4.83
C VAL A 609 25.85 10.93 -3.57
N ALA A 610 24.54 11.20 -3.68
CA ALA A 610 23.57 11.02 -2.60
C ALA A 610 23.24 9.53 -2.39
N ALA A 611 22.95 8.83 -3.48
CA ALA A 611 22.54 7.43 -3.48
C ALA A 611 22.75 6.77 -4.84
N ALA A 612 22.60 5.45 -4.87
CA ALA A 612 22.62 4.63 -6.07
C ALA A 612 21.32 3.79 -6.16
N LEU A 613 20.69 3.78 -7.33
CA LEU A 613 19.46 3.02 -7.58
C LEU A 613 19.65 2.04 -8.75
N PRO A 614 19.76 0.73 -8.51
CA PRO A 614 19.79 -0.28 -9.56
C PRO A 614 18.54 -0.23 -10.44
N LEU A 615 18.69 -0.43 -11.75
CA LEU A 615 17.57 -0.51 -12.68
C LEU A 615 16.96 -1.92 -12.64
N VAL A 616 16.15 -2.16 -11.62
CA VAL A 616 15.36 -3.37 -11.37
C VAL A 616 13.86 -3.05 -11.35
N ARG A 617 13.00 -4.08 -11.46
CA ARG A 617 11.54 -3.91 -11.51
C ARG A 617 11.01 -3.23 -10.24
N TYR A 618 10.37 -2.07 -10.40
CA TYR A 618 9.73 -1.32 -9.31
C TYR A 618 8.70 -2.18 -8.57
N LYS A 619 7.86 -2.94 -9.28
CA LYS A 619 6.87 -3.87 -8.66
C LYS A 619 7.47 -4.86 -7.65
N HIS A 620 8.72 -5.28 -7.85
CA HIS A 620 9.39 -6.26 -6.97
C HIS A 620 10.35 -5.61 -5.97
N ASN A 621 10.51 -4.29 -6.02
CA ASN A 621 11.51 -3.53 -5.26
C ASN A 621 10.94 -2.26 -4.62
N ARG A 622 9.61 -2.05 -4.65
CA ARG A 622 8.92 -0.79 -4.32
C ARG A 622 9.56 -0.08 -3.13
N ASP A 623 9.53 -0.70 -1.97
CA ASP A 623 10.00 -0.09 -0.72
C ASP A 623 11.50 0.27 -0.74
N ALA A 624 12.32 -0.46 -1.49
CA ALA A 624 13.75 -0.17 -1.65
C ALA A 624 13.99 0.97 -2.66
N VAL A 625 13.20 1.03 -3.74
CA VAL A 625 13.18 2.17 -4.66
C VAL A 625 12.71 3.42 -3.92
N ASP A 626 11.57 3.34 -3.22
CA ASP A 626 10.95 4.44 -2.50
C ASP A 626 11.85 4.96 -1.36
N ARG A 627 12.44 4.07 -0.53
CA ARG A 627 13.46 4.49 0.46
C ARG A 627 14.66 5.17 -0.18
N THR A 628 15.07 4.75 -1.38
CA THR A 628 16.18 5.41 -2.10
C THR A 628 15.74 6.77 -2.64
N LEU A 629 14.54 6.88 -3.21
CA LEU A 629 13.98 8.14 -3.72
C LEU A 629 13.71 9.14 -2.59
N ARG A 630 13.31 8.68 -1.39
CA ARG A 630 13.22 9.51 -0.17
C ARG A 630 14.54 10.19 0.18
N VAL A 631 15.63 9.43 0.30
CA VAL A 631 16.98 9.98 0.57
C VAL A 631 17.40 10.96 -0.53
N VAL A 632 17.12 10.62 -1.79
CA VAL A 632 17.48 11.39 -2.99
C VAL A 632 16.72 12.70 -3.11
N PHE A 633 15.46 12.72 -2.68
CA PHE A 633 14.61 13.92 -2.63
C PHE A 633 14.51 14.49 -1.21
N GLU A 634 15.42 14.13 -0.30
CA GLU A 634 15.53 14.67 1.06
C GLU A 634 14.19 14.68 1.84
N ASP A 635 13.40 13.62 1.71
CA ASP A 635 12.07 13.44 2.33
C ASP A 635 11.09 14.60 2.06
N ARG A 636 11.21 15.26 0.89
CA ARG A 636 10.38 16.42 0.49
C ARG A 636 8.98 16.05 0.01
N PHE A 637 8.76 14.82 -0.43
CA PHE A 637 7.53 14.37 -1.10
C PHE A 637 6.95 13.12 -0.41
N SER A 638 5.63 12.97 -0.41
CA SER A 638 4.96 11.77 0.09
C SER A 638 5.18 10.57 -0.84
N ASP A 639 5.29 9.37 -0.27
CA ASP A 639 5.59 8.11 -0.98
C ASP A 639 4.77 7.87 -2.25
N ALA A 640 3.46 8.17 -2.22
CA ALA A 640 2.56 8.01 -3.36
C ALA A 640 3.03 8.73 -4.64
N HIS A 641 3.80 9.82 -4.51
CA HIS A 641 4.30 10.62 -5.64
C HIS A 641 5.76 10.36 -6.01
N LEU A 642 6.54 9.61 -5.21
CA LEU A 642 7.95 9.35 -5.51
C LEU A 642 8.14 8.74 -6.93
N PRO A 643 7.29 7.79 -7.40
CA PRO A 643 7.39 7.25 -8.76
C PRO A 643 7.14 8.30 -9.86
N GLU A 644 6.16 9.18 -9.66
CA GLU A 644 5.75 10.21 -10.62
C GLU A 644 6.77 11.36 -10.69
N VAL A 645 7.28 11.80 -9.54
CA VAL A 645 8.37 12.78 -9.45
C VAL A 645 9.65 12.22 -10.09
N PHE A 646 9.99 10.95 -9.84
CA PHE A 646 11.15 10.30 -10.45
C PHE A 646 11.00 10.15 -11.97
N LEU A 647 9.83 9.72 -12.45
CA LEU A 647 9.50 9.69 -13.89
C LEU A 647 9.67 11.08 -14.54
N SER A 648 9.21 12.14 -13.86
CA SER A 648 9.36 13.52 -14.30
C SER A 648 10.85 13.93 -14.43
N VAL A 649 11.68 13.65 -13.43
CA VAL A 649 13.12 13.94 -13.46
C VAL A 649 13.82 13.17 -14.59
N LEU A 650 13.52 11.88 -14.77
CA LEU A 650 14.11 11.03 -15.82
C LEU A 650 13.81 11.57 -17.23
N LEU A 651 12.54 11.87 -17.52
CA LEU A 651 12.10 12.32 -18.84
C LEU A 651 12.61 13.75 -19.15
N MET A 652 12.66 14.65 -18.17
CA MET A 652 13.23 15.99 -18.37
C MET A 652 14.76 15.98 -18.49
N ALA A 653 15.46 15.04 -17.85
CA ALA A 653 16.89 14.82 -18.08
C ALA A 653 17.16 14.32 -19.51
N ALA A 654 16.46 13.27 -19.97
CA ALA A 654 16.59 12.75 -21.34
C ALA A 654 16.26 13.80 -22.41
N SER A 655 15.21 14.60 -22.19
CA SER A 655 14.83 15.71 -23.07
C SER A 655 15.91 16.80 -23.19
N SER A 656 16.58 17.09 -22.08
CA SER A 656 17.62 18.11 -22.03
C SER A 656 18.91 17.64 -22.71
N LEU A 657 19.19 16.33 -22.69
CA LEU A 657 20.22 15.71 -23.54
C LEU A 657 19.85 15.68 -25.02
N ALA A 658 18.55 15.61 -25.36
CA ALA A 658 18.09 15.51 -26.75
C ALA A 658 18.15 16.82 -27.53
N SER A 659 18.31 17.95 -26.84
CA SER A 659 18.42 19.28 -27.46
C SER A 659 19.81 19.43 -28.11
N PRO A 660 19.92 19.61 -29.45
CA PRO A 660 21.21 19.91 -30.07
C PRO A 660 21.70 21.28 -29.56
N SER A 661 22.99 21.38 -29.22
CA SER A 661 23.57 22.66 -28.85
C SER A 661 23.46 23.63 -30.04
N PRO A 662 23.01 24.89 -29.84
CA PRO A 662 22.94 25.85 -30.92
C PRO A 662 24.37 26.13 -31.41
N SER A 663 24.68 25.67 -32.62
CA SER A 663 25.99 25.84 -33.25
C SER A 663 26.28 27.33 -33.41
N ALA A 664 27.33 27.80 -32.74
CA ALA A 664 27.61 29.22 -32.59
C ALA A 664 28.11 29.85 -33.91
N GLY A 665 27.16 30.33 -34.71
CA GLY A 665 27.39 31.23 -35.84
C GLY A 665 27.61 30.55 -37.19
N ASP A 666 26.54 30.42 -37.97
CA ASP A 666 26.63 30.43 -39.45
C ASP A 666 26.99 31.85 -39.92
N GLY A 667 28.21 32.29 -39.59
CA GLY A 667 28.83 33.48 -40.14
C GLY A 667 29.37 33.16 -41.53
N ALA A 668 28.73 33.69 -42.58
CA ALA A 668 29.08 33.38 -43.97
C ALA A 668 30.55 33.71 -44.29
N GLY A 669 31.39 32.66 -44.35
CA GLY A 669 32.83 32.78 -44.56
C GLY A 669 33.42 31.53 -45.20
N SER A 670 33.61 31.56 -46.52
CA SER A 670 34.23 30.46 -47.27
C SER A 670 35.70 30.30 -46.89
N HIS A 671 36.09 29.12 -46.37
CA HIS A 671 37.22 28.34 -46.89
C HIS A 671 37.22 26.90 -46.35
N ARG A 672 37.01 25.91 -47.24
CA ARG A 672 37.20 24.49 -46.89
C ARG A 672 38.68 24.12 -46.96
N LEU A 673 39.25 23.67 -45.85
CA LEU A 673 40.46 22.84 -45.81
C LEU A 673 40.22 21.68 -44.84
N SER A 674 40.62 20.47 -45.24
CA SER A 674 40.25 19.23 -44.54
C SER A 674 41.33 18.79 -43.55
N THR A 675 40.93 18.51 -42.31
CA THR A 675 41.75 17.79 -41.32
C THR A 675 40.91 16.70 -40.65
N ALA A 676 41.23 15.44 -40.95
CA ALA A 676 40.44 14.27 -40.56
C ALA A 676 40.94 13.62 -39.26
N VAL A 677 40.85 14.34 -38.12
CA VAL A 677 41.28 13.84 -36.80
C VAL A 677 40.31 14.28 -35.69
N ASP A 678 39.10 13.73 -35.64
CA ASP A 678 38.23 13.81 -34.43
C ASP A 678 37.07 12.78 -34.35
N ILE A 679 37.07 11.73 -35.19
CA ILE A 679 35.92 10.80 -35.32
C ILE A 679 35.69 9.93 -34.06
N GLY A 680 36.74 9.69 -33.25
CA GLY A 680 36.69 8.76 -32.13
C GLY A 680 35.91 9.26 -30.89
N THR A 681 35.99 10.55 -30.58
CA THR A 681 35.42 11.15 -29.36
C THR A 681 33.90 11.22 -29.43
N GLY A 682 33.35 11.71 -30.55
CA GLY A 682 31.89 11.80 -30.77
C GLY A 682 31.19 10.43 -30.75
N ALA A 683 31.87 9.36 -31.18
CA ALA A 683 31.32 8.00 -31.18
C ALA A 683 31.11 7.43 -29.76
N ALA A 684 31.97 7.80 -28.80
CA ALA A 684 31.83 7.41 -27.40
C ALA A 684 30.67 8.15 -26.73
N ALA A 685 30.63 9.48 -26.84
CA ALA A 685 29.57 10.32 -26.26
C ALA A 685 28.17 9.92 -26.80
N THR A 686 28.05 9.65 -28.10
CA THR A 686 26.81 9.16 -28.72
C THR A 686 26.35 7.83 -28.13
N ARG A 687 27.29 6.92 -27.80
CA ARG A 687 26.98 5.62 -27.19
C ARG A 687 26.49 5.76 -25.75
N GLU A 688 27.13 6.61 -24.96
CA GLU A 688 26.71 6.89 -23.57
C GLU A 688 25.33 7.56 -23.53
N GLN A 689 25.11 8.57 -24.38
CA GLN A 689 23.83 9.25 -24.52
C GLN A 689 22.71 8.29 -24.96
N SER A 690 22.99 7.38 -25.90
CA SER A 690 22.06 6.33 -26.34
C SER A 690 21.71 5.38 -25.18
N MET A 691 22.70 4.92 -24.42
CA MET A 691 22.49 4.05 -23.25
C MET A 691 21.69 4.74 -22.15
N PHE A 692 21.95 6.03 -21.88
CA PHE A 692 21.17 6.82 -20.94
C PHE A 692 19.70 6.91 -21.38
N ARG A 693 19.42 7.18 -22.66
CA ARG A 693 18.04 7.21 -23.19
C ARG A 693 17.35 5.85 -23.05
N ALA A 694 18.02 4.76 -23.42
CA ALA A 694 17.48 3.40 -23.27
C ALA A 694 17.19 3.03 -21.80
N ALA A 695 18.05 3.47 -20.87
CA ALA A 695 17.85 3.30 -19.43
C ALA A 695 16.64 4.12 -18.90
N VAL A 696 16.48 5.37 -19.35
CA VAL A 696 15.29 6.20 -19.06
C VAL A 696 14.03 5.55 -19.63
N GLU A 697 14.03 5.13 -20.89
CA GLU A 697 12.88 4.50 -21.55
C GLU A 697 12.47 3.20 -20.87
N TRP A 698 13.45 2.38 -20.44
CA TRP A 698 13.19 1.16 -19.67
C TRP A 698 12.57 1.46 -18.30
N THR A 699 13.14 2.41 -17.54
CA THR A 699 12.62 2.77 -16.21
C THR A 699 11.23 3.41 -16.33
N ALA A 700 11.01 4.26 -17.34
CA ALA A 700 9.72 4.86 -17.62
C ALA A 700 8.65 3.81 -17.97
N ARG A 701 8.96 2.85 -18.86
CA ARG A 701 8.04 1.73 -19.16
C ARG A 701 7.71 0.89 -17.94
N ASP A 702 8.65 0.75 -17.01
CA ASP A 702 8.44 -0.04 -15.79
C ASP A 702 7.52 0.69 -14.80
N LEU A 703 7.83 1.94 -14.48
CA LEU A 703 6.99 2.80 -13.63
C LEU A 703 5.58 2.93 -14.22
N LEU A 704 5.44 3.17 -15.53
CA LEU A 704 4.14 3.25 -16.20
C LEU A 704 3.30 1.96 -16.11
N LYS A 705 3.91 0.80 -15.91
CA LYS A 705 3.20 -0.49 -15.78
C LYS A 705 2.95 -0.91 -14.33
N THR A 706 3.51 -0.20 -13.34
CA THR A 706 3.61 -0.72 -11.97
C THR A 706 3.43 0.31 -10.85
N ALA A 707 3.61 1.60 -11.13
CA ALA A 707 3.25 2.67 -10.22
C ALA A 707 1.73 2.90 -10.23
N LEU A 708 1.18 3.19 -9.06
CA LEU A 708 -0.23 3.51 -8.84
C LEU A 708 -0.41 5.02 -8.70
N THR A 709 -1.53 5.54 -9.17
CA THR A 709 -1.96 6.94 -9.07
C THR A 709 -3.49 7.02 -9.06
N VAL A 710 -4.06 8.19 -8.83
CA VAL A 710 -5.51 8.44 -8.95
C VAL A 710 -5.92 8.60 -10.42
N HIS A 711 -7.17 8.28 -10.75
CA HIS A 711 -7.69 8.33 -12.13
C HIS A 711 -7.57 9.73 -12.78
N GLU A 712 -7.54 10.80 -11.98
CA GLU A 712 -7.45 12.17 -12.46
C GLU A 712 -6.01 12.66 -12.70
N LEU A 713 -4.98 11.81 -12.51
CA LEU A 713 -3.53 12.13 -12.50
C LEU A 713 -3.10 13.12 -11.40
N SER A 714 -4.03 13.51 -10.51
CA SER A 714 -3.77 14.27 -9.28
C SER A 714 -5.00 14.35 -8.39
N GLU A 715 -4.77 14.20 -7.08
CA GLU A 715 -5.75 14.39 -6.01
C GLU A 715 -6.40 15.79 -6.01
N SER A 716 -5.74 16.81 -6.57
CA SER A 716 -6.31 18.17 -6.63
C SER A 716 -7.48 18.31 -7.62
N PHE A 717 -7.74 17.27 -8.43
CA PHE A 717 -8.87 17.22 -9.36
C PHE A 717 -10.04 16.36 -8.87
N CYS A 718 -9.83 15.47 -7.89
CA CYS A 718 -10.90 14.66 -7.30
C CYS A 718 -11.92 15.58 -6.58
N ARG A 719 -13.23 15.33 -6.70
CA ARG A 719 -14.22 16.20 -6.05
C ARG A 719 -14.20 16.01 -4.53
N LYS A 720 -14.31 17.11 -3.79
CA LYS A 720 -14.40 17.08 -2.31
C LYS A 720 -15.68 16.38 -1.87
N GLY A 721 -15.54 15.21 -1.25
CA GLY A 721 -16.65 14.42 -0.71
C GLY A 721 -17.02 13.19 -1.53
N GLU A 722 -16.34 12.91 -2.64
CA GLU A 722 -16.44 11.61 -3.30
C GLU A 722 -15.63 10.53 -2.57
N VAL A 723 -15.99 9.27 -2.81
CA VAL A 723 -15.32 8.07 -2.27
C VAL A 723 -13.83 8.12 -2.61
N PRO A 724 -12.91 7.70 -1.70
CA PRO A 724 -11.47 7.73 -1.96
C PRO A 724 -11.11 7.20 -3.35
N ALA A 725 -10.45 8.05 -4.13
CA ALA A 725 -10.20 7.83 -5.55
C ALA A 725 -9.47 6.49 -5.77
N ARG A 726 -10.00 5.66 -6.68
CA ARG A 726 -9.48 4.33 -6.94
C ARG A 726 -8.05 4.43 -7.50
N GLU A 727 -7.10 3.81 -6.80
CA GLU A 727 -5.75 3.65 -7.31
C GLU A 727 -5.74 2.80 -8.59
N CYS A 728 -5.15 3.35 -9.64
CA CYS A 728 -5.03 2.76 -10.97
C CYS A 728 -3.57 2.81 -11.44
N VAL A 729 -3.19 1.92 -12.36
CA VAL A 729 -1.83 1.89 -12.93
C VAL A 729 -1.61 3.13 -13.80
N LEU A 730 -0.55 3.90 -13.53
CA LEU A 730 -0.28 5.21 -14.17
C LEU A 730 -0.35 5.18 -15.71
N GLY A 731 0.19 4.12 -16.34
CA GLY A 731 0.14 3.97 -17.80
C GLY A 731 -1.27 3.75 -18.35
N SER A 732 -2.16 3.07 -17.62
CA SER A 732 -3.58 2.95 -17.99
C SER A 732 -4.27 4.29 -17.88
N VAL A 733 -4.09 5.00 -16.76
CA VAL A 733 -4.66 6.34 -16.55
C VAL A 733 -4.21 7.32 -17.66
N LEU A 734 -2.96 7.24 -18.10
CA LEU A 734 -2.44 8.02 -19.23
C LEU A 734 -2.98 7.60 -20.61
N VAL A 735 -3.41 6.35 -20.81
CA VAL A 735 -4.11 5.96 -22.05
C VAL A 735 -5.54 6.50 -22.00
N ASP A 736 -6.26 6.25 -20.91
CA ASP A 736 -7.67 6.62 -20.76
C ASP A 736 -7.86 8.14 -20.85
N ALA A 737 -6.97 8.93 -20.25
CA ALA A 737 -6.99 10.40 -20.30
C ALA A 737 -6.79 10.99 -21.71
N PHE A 738 -6.24 10.23 -22.67
CA PHE A 738 -6.07 10.64 -24.06
C PHE A 738 -7.11 10.02 -25.01
N VAL A 739 -7.72 8.89 -24.64
CA VAL A 739 -8.64 8.10 -25.49
C VAL A 739 -10.12 8.37 -25.19
N ASP A 740 -10.45 9.02 -24.06
CA ASP A 740 -11.79 9.47 -23.68
C ASP A 740 -12.65 9.94 -24.88
N PRO A 741 -13.78 9.29 -25.21
CA PRO A 741 -14.59 9.62 -26.38
C PRO A 741 -15.26 11.01 -26.30
N ALA A 742 -15.37 11.62 -25.11
CA ALA A 742 -15.78 13.02 -24.99
C ALA A 742 -14.69 14.00 -25.47
N PHE A 743 -13.45 13.54 -25.69
CA PHE A 743 -12.39 14.32 -26.34
C PHE A 743 -12.60 14.38 -27.86
N LEU A 744 -13.17 13.31 -28.43
CA LEU A 744 -13.47 13.17 -29.86
C LEU A 744 -14.75 13.88 -30.29
N SER A 745 -15.81 13.81 -29.48
CA SER A 745 -17.13 14.35 -29.83
C SER A 745 -17.24 15.88 -29.80
N GLY A 746 -16.21 16.58 -29.29
CA GLY A 746 -16.26 18.02 -29.04
C GLY A 746 -17.19 18.43 -27.89
N SER A 747 -17.86 17.47 -27.24
CA SER A 747 -18.76 17.72 -26.11
C SER A 747 -17.96 17.90 -24.82
N PHE A 748 -17.46 19.12 -24.61
CA PHE A 748 -16.81 19.50 -23.36
C PHE A 748 -17.88 19.75 -22.29
N GLY A 749 -17.84 18.94 -21.22
CA GLY A 749 -18.61 19.23 -20.01
C GLY A 749 -18.14 20.52 -19.33
N THR A 750 -18.94 21.02 -18.38
CA THR A 750 -18.62 22.20 -17.57
C THR A 750 -17.40 21.99 -16.66
N GLU A 751 -16.98 20.75 -16.44
CA GLU A 751 -15.77 20.41 -15.70
C GLU A 751 -14.59 20.24 -16.66
N GLY A 752 -13.55 21.05 -16.48
CA GLY A 752 -12.38 21.04 -17.37
C GLY A 752 -11.53 19.79 -17.23
N LYS A 753 -11.04 19.26 -18.35
CA LYS A 753 -10.31 17.98 -18.36
C LYS A 753 -9.01 18.07 -17.53
N PRO A 754 -8.80 17.22 -16.50
CA PRO A 754 -7.61 17.25 -15.62
C PRO A 754 -6.28 17.38 -16.37
N LEU A 755 -6.13 16.60 -17.45
CA LEU A 755 -4.98 16.58 -18.34
C LEU A 755 -4.63 17.97 -18.94
N LEU A 756 -5.63 18.80 -19.24
CA LEU A 756 -5.43 20.14 -19.81
C LEU A 756 -5.20 21.21 -18.73
N GLN A 757 -5.59 20.94 -17.48
CA GLN A 757 -5.32 21.82 -16.34
C GLN A 757 -3.90 21.65 -15.78
N TYR A 758 -3.20 20.56 -16.11
CA TYR A 758 -1.84 20.31 -15.63
C TYR A 758 -0.87 21.45 -16.00
N PRO A 759 0.04 21.88 -15.10
CA PRO A 759 1.08 22.86 -15.41
C PRO A 759 1.95 22.43 -16.59
N LEU A 760 2.35 23.40 -17.41
CA LEU A 760 3.05 23.16 -18.68
C LEU A 760 4.29 22.24 -18.56
N ALA A 761 5.00 22.33 -17.44
CA ALA A 761 6.12 21.45 -17.09
C ALA A 761 5.72 19.97 -17.04
N GLY A 762 4.66 19.66 -16.29
CA GLY A 762 4.15 18.29 -16.14
C GLY A 762 3.40 17.82 -17.37
N PHE A 763 2.75 18.72 -18.10
CA PHE A 763 2.11 18.38 -19.37
C PHE A 763 3.10 17.87 -20.43
N VAL A 764 4.29 18.46 -20.53
CA VAL A 764 5.37 17.96 -21.42
C VAL A 764 5.85 16.57 -20.99
N VAL A 765 5.99 16.33 -19.68
CA VAL A 765 6.31 15.00 -19.12
C VAL A 765 5.20 13.99 -19.44
N ILE A 766 3.93 14.40 -19.34
CA ILE A 766 2.76 13.56 -19.63
C ILE A 766 2.73 13.16 -21.12
N LEU A 767 3.00 14.07 -22.07
CA LEU A 767 3.10 13.71 -23.49
C LEU A 767 4.17 12.64 -23.74
N GLN A 768 5.35 12.81 -23.14
CA GLN A 768 6.46 11.87 -23.26
C GLN A 768 6.17 10.51 -22.59
N ALA A 769 5.51 10.53 -21.44
CA ALA A 769 5.05 9.33 -20.74
C ALA A 769 3.96 8.60 -21.54
N ALA A 770 2.99 9.31 -22.11
CA ALA A 770 1.94 8.78 -22.98
C ALA A 770 2.52 8.15 -24.26
N ALA A 771 3.57 8.74 -24.84
CA ALA A 771 4.30 8.15 -25.97
C ALA A 771 4.96 6.80 -25.60
N ILE A 772 5.48 6.67 -24.38
CA ILE A 772 6.09 5.43 -23.86
C ILE A 772 5.04 4.40 -23.45
N ALA A 773 3.86 4.84 -22.99
CA ALA A 773 2.69 4.02 -22.69
C ALA A 773 2.00 3.44 -23.95
N GLY A 774 2.28 4.00 -25.14
CA GLY A 774 1.74 3.53 -26.41
C GLY A 774 0.53 4.32 -26.93
N VAL A 775 0.28 5.53 -26.43
CA VAL A 775 -0.78 6.39 -26.96
C VAL A 775 -0.43 6.82 -28.39
N GLU A 776 -1.39 6.69 -29.31
CA GLU A 776 -1.24 7.04 -30.72
C GLU A 776 -0.77 8.50 -30.92
N PRO A 777 0.13 8.79 -31.89
CA PRO A 777 0.63 10.14 -32.13
C PRO A 777 -0.48 11.16 -32.42
N GLN A 778 -1.57 10.74 -33.07
CA GLN A 778 -2.70 11.60 -33.39
C GLN A 778 -3.38 12.17 -32.13
N TRP A 779 -3.66 11.33 -31.12
CA TRP A 779 -4.25 11.80 -29.86
C TRP A 779 -3.29 12.74 -29.13
N ARG A 780 -2.00 12.37 -29.06
CA ARG A 780 -1.00 13.22 -28.39
C ARG A 780 -0.82 14.58 -29.08
N GLN A 781 -0.85 14.63 -30.41
CA GLN A 781 -0.87 15.89 -31.18
C GLN A 781 -2.14 16.72 -30.92
N GLN A 782 -3.32 16.09 -30.91
CA GLN A 782 -4.58 16.79 -30.68
C GLN A 782 -4.67 17.36 -29.24
N VAL A 783 -4.20 16.61 -28.23
CA VAL A 783 -4.09 17.09 -26.84
C VAL A 783 -3.02 18.18 -26.71
N ALA A 784 -1.86 18.04 -27.37
CA ALA A 784 -0.81 19.06 -27.36
C ALA A 784 -1.29 20.40 -27.96
N LEU A 785 -2.06 20.36 -29.05
CA LEU A 785 -2.70 21.56 -29.60
C LEU A 785 -3.74 22.13 -28.64
N GLN A 786 -4.61 21.32 -28.02
CA GLN A 786 -5.58 21.83 -27.06
C GLN A 786 -4.91 22.49 -25.84
N ARG A 787 -3.83 21.93 -25.29
CA ARG A 787 -3.09 22.58 -24.19
C ARG A 787 -2.42 23.88 -24.62
N LEU A 788 -1.93 23.98 -25.86
CA LEU A 788 -1.46 25.24 -26.42
C LEU A 788 -2.59 26.29 -26.44
N LEU A 789 -3.77 25.95 -26.95
CA LEU A 789 -4.90 26.90 -26.99
C LEU A 789 -5.33 27.34 -25.57
N VAL A 790 -5.36 26.42 -24.60
CA VAL A 790 -5.58 26.75 -23.18
C VAL A 790 -4.48 27.67 -22.63
N LEU A 791 -3.21 27.42 -22.96
CA LEU A 791 -2.08 28.25 -22.56
C LEU A 791 -2.17 29.68 -23.12
N LEU A 792 -2.65 29.84 -24.36
CA LEU A 792 -2.90 31.15 -24.95
C LEU A 792 -4.02 31.89 -24.19
N CYS A 793 -5.06 31.20 -23.70
CA CYS A 793 -6.07 31.79 -22.80
C CYS A 793 -5.51 32.16 -21.42
N GLU A 794 -4.73 31.28 -20.79
CA GLU A 794 -4.06 31.55 -19.50
C GLU A 794 -3.24 32.85 -19.60
N ARG A 795 -2.36 32.96 -20.60
CA ARG A 795 -1.52 34.16 -20.80
C ARG A 795 -2.30 35.40 -21.23
N ALA A 796 -3.36 35.26 -22.04
CA ALA A 796 -4.22 36.39 -22.40
C ALA A 796 -4.95 36.97 -21.18
N LEU A 797 -5.43 36.12 -20.27
CA LEU A 797 -6.12 36.56 -19.04
C LEU A 797 -5.15 37.13 -17.99
N GLU A 798 -3.95 36.55 -17.82
CA GLU A 798 -2.89 37.13 -16.99
C GLU A 798 -2.49 38.54 -17.47
N THR A 799 -2.35 38.73 -18.79
CA THR A 799 -1.88 39.99 -19.37
C THR A 799 -2.98 41.04 -19.56
N LEU A 800 -4.26 40.66 -19.44
CA LEU A 800 -5.47 41.50 -19.55
C LEU A 800 -5.63 42.58 -18.45
N ALA A 801 -4.55 42.90 -17.74
CA ALA A 801 -4.40 44.07 -16.89
C ALA A 801 -3.98 45.34 -17.67
N GLY A 802 -3.75 45.27 -18.98
CA GLY A 802 -3.45 46.44 -19.83
C GLY A 802 -3.76 46.25 -21.32
N GLU A 803 -3.90 47.37 -22.04
CA GLU A 803 -4.33 47.41 -23.45
C GLU A 803 -3.40 46.67 -24.43
N GLN A 804 -2.15 46.44 -24.04
CA GLN A 804 -1.10 45.85 -24.89
C GLN A 804 -1.47 44.46 -25.43
N VAL A 805 -2.28 43.66 -24.73
CA VAL A 805 -2.71 42.32 -25.20
C VAL A 805 -3.49 42.41 -26.51
N LEU A 806 -4.29 43.47 -26.67
CA LEU A 806 -5.03 43.71 -27.89
C LEU A 806 -4.06 43.93 -29.06
N GLN A 807 -2.95 44.64 -28.84
CA GLN A 807 -1.90 44.85 -29.84
C GLN A 807 -1.07 43.60 -30.11
N ASP A 808 -0.82 42.72 -29.14
CA ASP A 808 -0.12 41.45 -29.37
C ASP A 808 -1.00 40.48 -30.20
N VAL A 809 -2.29 40.34 -29.87
CA VAL A 809 -3.25 39.49 -30.62
C VAL A 809 -3.54 40.07 -32.01
N LEU A 810 -3.78 41.40 -32.10
CA LEU A 810 -3.97 42.06 -33.39
C LEU A 810 -2.68 42.06 -34.21
N GLY A 811 -1.51 42.22 -33.61
CA GLY A 811 -0.22 42.18 -34.32
C GLY A 811 0.04 40.83 -34.99
N ALA A 812 -0.34 39.73 -34.34
CA ALA A 812 -0.32 38.40 -34.94
C ALA A 812 -1.35 38.24 -36.09
N SER A 813 -2.52 38.89 -36.00
CA SER A 813 -3.63 38.69 -36.96
C SER A 813 -3.74 39.74 -38.08
N GLN A 814 -3.18 40.95 -37.94
CA GLN A 814 -3.38 42.09 -38.86
C GLN A 814 -2.68 41.93 -40.21
N VAL A 815 -1.73 41.00 -40.32
CA VAL A 815 -1.09 40.64 -41.60
C VAL A 815 -2.07 39.90 -42.53
N GLY A 816 -3.23 39.45 -42.02
CA GLY A 816 -4.21 38.67 -42.80
C GLY A 816 -3.71 37.28 -43.19
N GLY A 817 -2.58 36.86 -42.60
CA GLY A 817 -1.86 35.64 -42.95
C GLY A 817 -2.03 34.51 -41.92
N PRO A 818 -1.61 33.29 -42.29
CA PRO A 818 -1.61 32.11 -41.41
C PRO A 818 -0.72 32.30 -40.16
N VAL A 819 -1.30 32.20 -38.95
CA VAL A 819 -0.58 32.37 -37.66
C VAL A 819 0.07 31.07 -37.18
N THR A 820 1.38 30.92 -37.40
CA THR A 820 2.16 29.73 -37.01
C THR A 820 2.56 29.77 -35.53
N ILE A 821 2.81 28.59 -34.93
CA ILE A 821 3.27 28.47 -33.53
C ILE A 821 4.59 29.24 -33.31
N SER A 822 5.57 29.09 -34.20
CA SER A 822 6.83 29.85 -34.18
C SER A 822 6.63 31.37 -34.18
N SER A 823 5.62 31.93 -34.86
CA SER A 823 5.37 33.38 -34.80
C SER A 823 4.98 33.85 -33.39
N LEU A 824 4.18 33.04 -32.67
CA LEU A 824 3.72 33.31 -31.31
C LEU A 824 4.86 33.30 -30.28
N GLN A 825 6.00 32.65 -30.56
CA GLN A 825 7.19 32.66 -29.68
C GLN A 825 7.66 34.08 -29.35
N SER A 826 7.47 35.03 -30.28
CA SER A 826 7.83 36.45 -30.14
C SER A 826 6.84 37.28 -29.33
N THR A 827 5.62 36.76 -29.11
CA THR A 827 4.53 37.45 -28.40
C THR A 827 4.54 37.15 -26.91
N ARG A 828 3.80 37.92 -26.11
CA ARG A 828 3.58 37.61 -24.68
C ARG A 828 2.74 36.35 -24.44
N LEU A 829 2.02 35.86 -25.46
CA LEU A 829 1.08 34.74 -25.34
C LEU A 829 1.79 33.37 -25.25
N LEU A 830 2.91 33.18 -25.98
CA LEU A 830 3.67 31.92 -25.99
C LEU A 830 5.17 32.12 -25.66
N GLY A 831 5.51 33.29 -25.12
CA GLY A 831 6.86 33.83 -25.01
C GLY A 831 7.96 32.81 -24.68
N VAL A 832 9.00 32.80 -25.53
CA VAL A 832 10.27 32.03 -25.54
C VAL A 832 10.41 30.86 -24.55
N GLN A 833 10.35 31.09 -23.23
CA GLN A 833 10.45 30.03 -22.22
C GLN A 833 9.36 28.96 -22.35
N ASN A 834 8.10 29.37 -22.57
CA ASN A 834 6.98 28.43 -22.73
C ASN A 834 7.12 27.62 -24.03
N TYR A 835 7.39 28.29 -25.15
CA TYR A 835 7.70 27.64 -26.43
C TYR A 835 8.88 26.65 -26.31
N ASN A 836 10.00 27.05 -25.71
CA ASN A 836 11.18 26.18 -25.54
C ASN A 836 10.90 24.96 -24.65
N LEU A 837 9.98 25.10 -23.69
CA LEU A 837 9.51 23.99 -22.86
C LEU A 837 8.63 23.03 -23.68
N MET A 838 7.61 23.54 -24.38
CA MET A 838 6.74 22.70 -25.23
C MET A 838 7.53 21.97 -26.32
N ARG A 839 8.55 22.61 -26.90
CA ARG A 839 9.44 22.04 -27.93
C ARG A 839 10.27 20.83 -27.46
N LYS A 840 10.29 20.52 -26.16
CA LYS A 840 10.83 19.23 -25.66
C LYS A 840 9.94 18.04 -26.01
N ALA A 841 8.63 18.24 -26.19
CA ALA A 841 7.72 17.23 -26.74
C ALA A 841 7.97 17.02 -28.25
N GLU A 842 7.64 15.84 -28.78
CA GLU A 842 7.76 15.52 -30.22
C GLU A 842 6.58 16.12 -31.00
N GLU A 843 5.41 15.99 -30.40
CA GLU A 843 4.11 16.43 -30.89
C GLU A 843 4.09 17.92 -31.18
N PHE A 844 4.66 18.72 -30.28
CA PHE A 844 4.78 20.16 -30.49
C PHE A 844 5.76 20.52 -31.62
N ARG A 845 6.85 19.76 -31.78
CA ARG A 845 7.78 19.93 -32.91
C ARG A 845 7.17 19.54 -34.25
N ILE A 846 6.18 18.64 -34.25
CA ILE A 846 5.36 18.33 -35.43
C ILE A 846 4.34 19.44 -35.68
N LEU A 847 3.61 19.90 -34.65
CA LEU A 847 2.60 20.98 -34.77
C LEU A 847 3.19 22.33 -35.20
N ASP A 848 4.47 22.60 -34.91
CA ASP A 848 5.20 23.81 -35.30
C ASP A 848 5.72 23.78 -36.74
N ASP A 849 5.49 22.70 -37.50
CA ASP A 849 5.74 22.67 -38.94
C ASP A 849 4.72 23.56 -39.69
N PRO A 850 5.15 24.65 -40.37
CA PRO A 850 4.25 25.52 -41.13
C PRO A 850 3.58 24.83 -42.33
N SER A 851 4.01 23.62 -42.72
CA SER A 851 3.31 22.81 -43.72
C SER A 851 1.94 22.30 -43.23
N LEU A 852 1.72 22.23 -41.91
CA LEU A 852 0.46 21.85 -41.29
C LEU A 852 -0.54 23.03 -41.28
N THR A 853 -1.07 23.33 -42.47
CA THR A 853 -2.05 24.40 -42.70
C THR A 853 -3.29 24.28 -41.79
N TRP A 854 -3.68 23.06 -41.40
CA TRP A 854 -4.78 22.83 -40.48
C TRP A 854 -4.50 23.41 -39.08
N VAL A 855 -3.34 23.08 -38.47
CA VAL A 855 -2.94 23.61 -37.15
C VAL A 855 -2.97 25.12 -37.16
N THR A 856 -2.42 25.70 -38.22
CA THR A 856 -2.32 27.14 -38.39
C THR A 856 -3.70 27.79 -38.58
N ARG A 857 -4.63 27.15 -39.30
CA ARG A 857 -6.02 27.61 -39.41
C ARG A 857 -6.72 27.58 -38.06
N GLU A 858 -6.61 26.48 -37.31
CA GLU A 858 -7.26 26.35 -35.99
C GLU A 858 -6.73 27.40 -34.99
N ILE A 859 -5.41 27.63 -34.95
CA ILE A 859 -4.81 28.71 -34.12
C ILE A 859 -5.32 30.09 -34.54
N THR A 860 -5.38 30.36 -35.85
CA THR A 860 -5.85 31.66 -36.37
C THR A 860 -7.32 31.90 -36.02
N ALA A 861 -8.19 30.89 -36.22
CA ALA A 861 -9.60 30.97 -35.87
C ALA A 861 -9.82 31.11 -34.35
N PHE A 862 -9.07 30.35 -33.55
CA PHE A 862 -9.14 30.41 -32.08
C PHE A 862 -8.72 31.78 -31.54
N LEU A 863 -7.64 32.38 -32.07
CA LEU A 863 -7.21 33.72 -31.65
C LEU A 863 -8.26 34.80 -31.98
N GLN A 864 -8.99 34.66 -33.09
CA GLN A 864 -10.12 35.54 -33.41
C GLN A 864 -11.31 35.33 -32.47
N GLY A 865 -11.66 34.07 -32.15
CA GLY A 865 -12.71 33.74 -31.18
C GLY A 865 -12.38 34.19 -29.75
N LEU A 866 -11.10 34.10 -29.37
CA LEU A 866 -10.56 34.61 -28.10
C LEU A 866 -10.66 36.13 -28.03
N LEU A 867 -10.25 36.85 -29.08
CA LEU A 867 -10.38 38.30 -29.21
C LEU A 867 -11.84 38.75 -29.07
N ARG A 868 -12.77 38.10 -29.80
CA ARG A 868 -14.23 38.34 -29.67
C ARG A 868 -14.70 38.10 -28.24
N THR A 869 -14.29 36.99 -27.63
CA THR A 869 -14.69 36.61 -26.26
C THR A 869 -14.23 37.63 -25.22
N MET A 870 -12.98 38.10 -25.32
CA MET A 870 -12.40 39.11 -24.43
C MET A 870 -13.03 40.49 -24.58
N LEU A 871 -13.53 40.84 -25.77
CA LEU A 871 -14.25 42.10 -26.02
C LEU A 871 -15.74 42.04 -25.61
N ALA A 872 -16.32 40.85 -25.45
CA ALA A 872 -17.77 40.65 -25.37
C ALA A 872 -18.37 40.58 -23.96
N GLY A 873 -17.61 40.82 -22.87
CA GLY A 873 -18.21 40.89 -21.53
C GLY A 873 -17.30 40.57 -20.34
N PRO A 874 -17.85 40.04 -19.23
CA PRO A 874 -17.14 39.89 -17.96
C PRO A 874 -16.00 38.86 -18.03
N ARG A 875 -15.04 38.99 -17.11
CA ARG A 875 -13.89 38.08 -16.98
C ARG A 875 -14.37 36.66 -16.65
N LEU A 876 -14.30 35.79 -17.65
CA LEU A 876 -14.49 34.34 -17.55
C LEU A 876 -13.21 33.65 -17.01
N SER A 877 -13.30 32.38 -16.61
CA SER A 877 -12.10 31.58 -16.32
C SER A 877 -11.33 31.26 -17.60
N ALA A 878 -10.08 30.78 -17.48
CA ALA A 878 -9.30 30.34 -18.64
C ALA A 878 -9.97 29.20 -19.41
N TRP A 879 -10.68 28.31 -18.71
CA TRP A 879 -11.41 27.20 -19.31
C TRP A 879 -12.68 27.68 -20.04
N ASP A 880 -13.52 28.48 -19.39
CA ASP A 880 -14.74 29.05 -19.99
C ASP A 880 -14.40 29.94 -21.20
N THR A 881 -13.28 30.68 -21.11
CA THR A 881 -12.75 31.49 -22.20
C THR A 881 -12.31 30.60 -23.36
N PHE A 882 -11.59 29.50 -23.11
CA PHE A 882 -11.20 28.52 -24.13
C PHE A 882 -12.42 27.90 -24.83
N LEU A 883 -13.44 27.48 -24.07
CA LEU A 883 -14.66 26.90 -24.64
C LEU A 883 -15.40 27.90 -25.54
N LYS A 884 -15.62 29.13 -25.05
CA LYS A 884 -16.34 30.18 -25.79
C LYS A 884 -15.54 30.73 -26.98
N ALA A 885 -14.22 30.80 -26.86
CA ALA A 885 -13.33 31.17 -27.97
C ALA A 885 -13.36 30.12 -29.09
N ARG A 886 -13.43 28.83 -28.73
CA ARG A 886 -13.53 27.73 -29.70
C ARG A 886 -14.87 27.73 -30.43
N SER A 887 -16.00 27.78 -29.71
CA SER A 887 -17.33 27.78 -30.34
C SER A 887 -17.57 29.03 -31.20
N GLY A 888 -17.10 30.20 -30.75
CA GLY A 888 -17.22 31.47 -31.48
C GLY A 888 -16.37 31.59 -32.76
N GLY A 889 -15.59 30.56 -33.11
CA GLY A 889 -14.93 30.44 -34.41
C GLY A 889 -15.82 29.75 -35.47
N GLU A 890 -16.59 28.73 -35.06
CA GLU A 890 -17.35 27.86 -35.96
C GLU A 890 -18.52 28.59 -36.63
N GLU A 891 -19.23 29.45 -35.90
CA GLU A 891 -20.35 30.26 -36.42
C GLU A 891 -19.95 31.09 -37.65
N THR A 892 -18.75 31.68 -37.64
CA THR A 892 -18.26 32.51 -38.77
C THR A 892 -17.86 31.72 -40.01
N HIS A 893 -17.88 30.39 -39.99
CA HIS A 893 -17.53 29.58 -41.16
C HIS A 893 -18.75 29.11 -41.98
N MET A 894 -19.98 29.28 -41.46
CA MET A 894 -21.24 28.91 -42.13
C MET A 894 -21.77 29.98 -43.10
N ASP A 895 -21.66 31.27 -42.76
CA ASP A 895 -22.25 32.39 -43.51
C ASP A 895 -21.46 32.83 -44.76
N GLY A 896 -20.31 32.18 -45.05
CA GLY A 896 -19.39 32.57 -46.12
C GLY A 896 -19.65 31.95 -47.50
N THR A 897 -20.56 30.98 -47.63
CA THR A 897 -20.84 30.29 -48.90
C THR A 897 -22.33 29.99 -49.09
N ARG A 898 -23.08 31.00 -49.52
CA ARG A 898 -24.41 30.89 -50.14
C ARG A 898 -24.64 31.97 -51.18
#